data_AF-A0AAN9Y3A3-F1
#
_entry.id   AF-A0AAN9Y3A3-F1
#
_cell.length_a   1.000
_cell.length_b   1.000
_cell.length_c   1.000
_cell.angle_alpha   90.00
_cell.angle_beta   90.00
_cell.angle_gamma   90.00
#
_symmetry.space_group_name_H-M   'P 1'
#
loop_
_entity.id
_entity.type
_entity.pdbx_description
1 polymer ?
#
loop_
_entity_poly.entity_id
_entity_poly.type
_entity_poly.pdbx_seq_one_letter_code
_entity_poly.pdbx_strand_id
1 'polypeptide(L)'
;MENLMDDFMVNVSMLELLRFHQFCLEKTERSSVDEKLQLVYEYLKSVNEWPAVGECASKSVVQAKELRLAGNSAFQRGNYSDAVKFYTESVAVAPPGSQELAFAYANRSAASFSLQKYHECLLDINRAFQENYPEAGKQKLIDRKKKCLLHVQEVLNLCKSVPSGFVNHPSLKYLEELSKTFDSESLDLPPRFSLPKVDFKNKMIPNVSEKIIMKKKRDDKISMIANVNIKPGEVLAIQKPISWNLSMEFAHTHCANCLTRTDALIPCPKCSVVMFCSLRCREQAFKLFHRIECQMFGKLTMDERNGLLEDWCNIRTLLVLTKQGEELDKIMNHPAYKFPLAKTVSHNLKEKFDSLSLSSVLCHGRLTNDEKDLTDLSFGFNLSKFRLALMCVAVLKQTTFFDQQSKEDRNRFCTMEVLKEVIVQHFRDFCYERVQRSSVDEKIQVAYEYLKSLKSLPVLQPLSSKSTTKAVEFRTIGNCEYRHRNSIQALLNYTKSVAFAPTQSKELAYAYANRSAALLDLGRFHECLLDINRALRENYPDNLKKKLLDRKKTCVANFQSMLALSRSLPHDIGQHLLLGKASLEELEESLNPDGTEPPTHISIPPPEIDFKNKTIPNASGKIKIKVTPDNKINVVATADIKPGEVLVVAEPFLSGLNDEYIFTHCANCFVRTEALIHCPNCSLVMYCGARCRENAFNKFHRTECEIFSMLTPENEDVSLMTWAALRVILVATKQGQKLDEIMNHPVYKFPLAKNVHHYAKVQFNSQDYSSAFHHGQFSYANNFEDFSSGLSLNPLLTVATWVYLLRHSSYFGEDKSLNLEAPFTNRELFVASCLLRSLQFDFRTIKEGYDDLNNVNEILLDRSIGHGLFPLLNALGHSCDPNVSMFSYENNLVCRSICPIKAGEQIFDCYDDPYYKSPKQTRISHLLEKYKFECKCKPCVRNWPVKEDLPSGFPKVVSDTLGVVWFQQYASEFRKLKNRLNYQDMADSGILEFLCEYLSILDKRFERPCREFIDCATLLQFSLSTGANFYHIING
;
A
#
# COMPACT_ATOMS: atom_id res chain seq x y z
N MET A 1 -30.91 -26.67 14.18
CA MET A 1 -31.96 -26.25 13.22
C MET A 1 -32.11 -24.74 13.17
N GLU A 2 -32.09 -24.01 14.29
CA GLU A 2 -32.10 -22.53 14.25
C GLU A 2 -30.86 -21.95 13.56
N ASN A 3 -29.63 -22.42 13.85
CA ASN A 3 -28.42 -22.03 13.10
C ASN A 3 -28.39 -22.48 11.63
N LEU A 4 -29.41 -23.18 11.13
CA LEU A 4 -29.60 -23.49 9.69
C LEU A 4 -30.52 -22.47 9.00
N MET A 5 -31.10 -21.51 9.74
CA MET A 5 -31.92 -20.44 9.18
C MET A 5 -31.08 -19.23 8.73
N ASP A 6 -29.96 -18.93 9.40
CA ASP A 6 -29.13 -17.76 9.05
C ASP A 6 -28.43 -17.91 7.68
N ASP A 7 -27.85 -19.08 7.39
CA ASP A 7 -27.34 -19.41 6.05
C ASP A 7 -28.45 -19.49 4.98
N PHE A 8 -29.69 -19.75 5.40
CA PHE A 8 -30.85 -19.73 4.50
C PHE A 8 -31.20 -18.28 4.11
N MET A 9 -31.08 -17.33 5.03
CA MET A 9 -31.34 -15.90 4.77
C MET A 9 -30.30 -15.28 3.81
N VAL A 10 -29.03 -15.67 3.92
CA VAL A 10 -27.98 -15.20 2.99
C VAL A 10 -28.21 -15.76 1.57
N ASN A 11 -28.53 -17.05 1.44
CA ASN A 11 -28.75 -17.70 0.14
C ASN A 11 -30.00 -17.22 -0.61
N VAL A 12 -31.02 -16.71 0.09
CA VAL A 12 -32.20 -16.09 -0.55
C VAL A 12 -31.80 -14.85 -1.37
N SER A 13 -30.87 -14.03 -0.87
CA SER A 13 -30.45 -12.79 -1.54
C SER A 13 -29.75 -13.01 -2.90
N MET A 14 -28.86 -14.01 -2.99
CA MET A 14 -28.20 -14.40 -4.24
C MET A 14 -29.19 -14.98 -5.26
N LEU A 15 -30.23 -15.68 -4.81
CA LEU A 15 -31.25 -16.24 -5.69
C LEU A 15 -32.16 -15.16 -6.30
N GLU A 16 -32.43 -14.06 -5.58
CA GLU A 16 -33.13 -12.90 -6.14
C GLU A 16 -32.24 -12.12 -7.11
N LEU A 17 -30.95 -11.93 -6.80
CA LEU A 17 -29.96 -11.37 -7.74
C LEU A 17 -29.96 -12.10 -9.10
N LEU A 18 -29.95 -13.43 -9.07
CA LEU A 18 -29.95 -14.26 -10.28
C LEU A 18 -31.28 -14.20 -11.05
N ARG A 19 -32.42 -14.18 -10.35
CA ARG A 19 -33.75 -13.98 -10.99
C ARG A 19 -33.86 -12.61 -11.66
N PHE A 20 -33.36 -11.56 -11.01
CA PHE A 20 -33.31 -10.22 -11.59
C PHE A 20 -32.45 -10.17 -12.86
N HIS A 21 -31.27 -10.80 -12.82
CA HIS A 21 -30.35 -10.87 -13.96
C HIS A 21 -30.99 -11.60 -15.15
N GLN A 22 -31.65 -12.74 -14.90
CA GLN A 22 -32.32 -13.52 -15.95
C GLN A 22 -33.56 -12.80 -16.53
N PHE A 23 -34.36 -12.15 -15.69
CA PHE A 23 -35.47 -11.28 -16.14
C PHE A 23 -34.99 -10.14 -17.04
N CYS A 24 -33.82 -9.55 -16.74
CA CYS A 24 -33.20 -8.54 -17.60
C CYS A 24 -32.66 -9.12 -18.91
N LEU A 25 -32.12 -10.34 -18.92
CA LEU A 25 -31.64 -10.97 -20.16
C LEU A 25 -32.78 -11.34 -21.11
N GLU A 26 -33.83 -12.00 -20.62
CA GLU A 26 -34.92 -12.53 -21.46
C GLU A 26 -35.83 -11.44 -22.07
N LYS A 27 -35.96 -10.27 -21.42
CA LYS A 27 -36.85 -9.19 -21.88
C LYS A 27 -36.15 -7.96 -22.47
N THR A 28 -34.81 -7.89 -22.48
CA THR A 28 -34.13 -6.61 -22.76
C THR A 28 -33.12 -6.54 -23.91
N GLU A 29 -32.94 -7.60 -24.71
CA GLU A 29 -32.08 -7.50 -25.91
C GLU A 29 -32.56 -6.47 -26.96
N ARG A 30 -33.83 -6.04 -26.93
CA ARG A 30 -34.40 -5.09 -27.93
C ARG A 30 -35.20 -3.91 -27.37
N SER A 31 -35.29 -3.74 -26.05
CA SER A 31 -36.05 -2.65 -25.43
C SER A 31 -35.17 -1.45 -25.04
N SER A 32 -35.78 -0.26 -25.05
CA SER A 32 -35.18 1.02 -24.67
C SER A 32 -34.82 1.07 -23.19
N VAL A 33 -33.91 1.97 -22.81
CA VAL A 33 -33.48 2.13 -21.40
C VAL A 33 -34.66 2.43 -20.47
N ASP A 34 -35.64 3.21 -20.94
CA ASP A 34 -36.84 3.56 -20.17
C ASP A 34 -37.75 2.34 -19.92
N GLU A 35 -37.93 1.48 -20.92
CA GLU A 35 -38.65 0.19 -20.77
C GLU A 35 -37.92 -0.76 -19.81
N LYS A 36 -36.58 -0.82 -19.88
CA LYS A 36 -35.77 -1.59 -18.93
C LYS A 36 -35.93 -1.08 -17.49
N LEU A 37 -35.91 0.24 -17.29
CA LEU A 37 -36.12 0.87 -15.98
C LEU A 37 -37.54 0.60 -15.44
N GLN A 38 -38.56 0.64 -16.29
CA GLN A 38 -39.94 0.35 -15.90
C GLN A 38 -40.14 -1.14 -15.53
N LEU A 39 -39.62 -2.08 -16.33
CA LEU A 39 -39.62 -3.51 -16.04
C LEU A 39 -39.00 -3.81 -14.67
N VAL A 40 -37.86 -3.17 -14.39
CA VAL A 40 -37.10 -3.33 -13.16
C VAL A 40 -37.79 -2.64 -11.97
N TYR A 41 -38.49 -1.53 -12.19
CA TYR A 41 -39.35 -0.90 -11.18
C TYR A 41 -40.51 -1.82 -10.75
N GLU A 42 -41.17 -2.46 -11.71
CA GLU A 42 -42.25 -3.41 -11.43
C GLU A 42 -41.72 -4.67 -10.73
N TYR A 43 -40.50 -5.13 -11.08
CA TYR A 43 -39.82 -6.20 -10.36
C TYR A 43 -39.65 -5.89 -8.86
N LEU A 44 -39.06 -4.74 -8.49
CA LEU A 44 -38.91 -4.39 -7.06
C LEU A 44 -40.25 -4.22 -6.35
N LYS A 45 -41.29 -3.73 -7.03
CA LYS A 45 -42.65 -3.68 -6.47
C LYS A 45 -43.22 -5.08 -6.21
N SER A 46 -42.84 -6.08 -7.00
CA SER A 46 -43.31 -7.45 -6.86
C SER A 46 -42.69 -8.25 -5.70
N VAL A 47 -41.42 -7.98 -5.36
CA VAL A 47 -40.69 -8.67 -4.27
C VAL A 47 -40.85 -8.01 -2.89
N ASN A 48 -41.49 -6.84 -2.83
CA ASN A 48 -41.71 -6.07 -1.59
C ASN A 48 -40.42 -5.64 -0.84
N GLU A 49 -39.24 -5.75 -1.47
CA GLU A 49 -37.94 -5.24 -1.01
C GLU A 49 -37.83 -3.70 -1.11
N TRP A 50 -38.84 -2.99 -0.63
CA TRP A 50 -38.80 -1.53 -0.53
C TRP A 50 -38.14 -1.13 0.79
N PRO A 51 -37.28 -0.09 0.80
CA PRO A 51 -36.67 0.40 2.03
C PRO A 51 -37.76 0.76 3.04
N ALA A 52 -37.58 0.31 4.29
CA ALA A 52 -38.54 0.56 5.35
C ALA A 52 -38.62 2.07 5.60
N VAL A 53 -39.81 2.65 5.39
CA VAL A 53 -40.01 4.09 5.59
C VAL A 53 -39.94 4.39 7.08
N GLY A 54 -38.75 4.77 7.54
CA GLY A 54 -38.54 5.26 8.90
C GLY A 54 -39.30 6.56 9.13
N GLU A 55 -39.66 6.83 10.39
CA GLU A 55 -40.04 8.18 10.77
C GLU A 55 -38.84 9.12 10.57
N CYS A 56 -39.13 10.35 10.12
CA CYS A 56 -38.11 11.38 9.95
C CYS A 56 -37.30 11.52 11.23
N ALA A 57 -35.96 11.50 11.11
CA ALA A 57 -35.00 11.71 12.19
C ALA A 57 -35.22 13.09 12.83
N SER A 58 -36.20 13.13 13.73
CA SER A 58 -36.83 14.33 14.22
C SER A 58 -36.00 14.91 15.34
N LYS A 59 -35.95 16.24 15.38
CA LYS A 59 -35.19 16.95 16.41
C LYS A 59 -35.86 16.74 17.77
N SER A 60 -35.11 16.19 18.71
CA SER A 60 -35.62 15.76 20.02
C SER A 60 -34.93 16.52 21.15
N VAL A 61 -35.74 17.17 21.99
CA VAL A 61 -35.27 17.83 23.23
C VAL A 61 -34.61 16.82 24.17
N VAL A 62 -35.17 15.61 24.27
CA VAL A 62 -34.67 14.53 25.13
C VAL A 62 -33.28 14.08 24.65
N GLN A 63 -33.16 13.76 23.36
CA GLN A 63 -31.89 13.31 22.77
C GLN A 63 -30.81 14.41 22.82
N ALA A 64 -31.19 15.67 22.56
CA ALA A 64 -30.29 16.82 22.68
C ALA A 64 -29.76 16.97 24.11
N LYS A 65 -30.63 16.78 25.12
CA LYS A 65 -30.28 16.84 26.54
C LYS A 65 -29.36 15.68 26.95
N GLU A 66 -29.62 14.46 26.49
CA GLU A 66 -28.78 13.29 26.76
C GLU A 66 -27.36 13.47 26.19
N LEU A 67 -27.24 13.84 24.92
CA LEU A 67 -25.95 14.13 24.28
C LEU A 67 -25.22 15.30 24.96
N ARG A 68 -25.95 16.34 25.39
CA ARG A 68 -25.37 17.44 26.19
C ARG A 68 -24.87 16.97 27.56
N LEU A 69 -25.54 16.02 28.21
CA LEU A 69 -25.08 15.44 29.47
C LEU A 69 -23.86 14.53 29.28
N ALA A 70 -23.79 13.77 28.18
CA ALA A 70 -22.58 13.04 27.79
C ALA A 70 -21.39 13.99 27.56
N GLY A 71 -21.62 15.11 26.85
CA GLY A 71 -20.65 16.17 26.67
C GLY A 71 -20.21 16.83 27.99
N ASN A 72 -21.12 17.04 28.94
CA ASN A 72 -20.79 17.53 30.28
C ASN A 72 -19.88 16.55 31.04
N SER A 73 -20.15 15.24 30.96
CA SER A 73 -19.32 14.20 31.58
C SER A 73 -17.92 14.12 30.93
N ALA A 74 -17.82 14.25 29.60
CA ALA A 74 -16.54 14.39 28.91
C ALA A 74 -15.78 15.66 29.35
N PHE A 75 -16.46 16.80 29.44
CA PHE A 75 -15.88 18.07 29.86
C PHE A 75 -15.35 18.04 31.31
N GLN A 76 -16.10 17.43 32.24
CA GLN A 76 -15.69 17.25 33.63
C GLN A 76 -14.44 16.35 33.77
N ARG A 77 -14.26 15.38 32.86
CA ARG A 77 -13.06 14.53 32.79
C ARG A 77 -11.86 15.20 32.10
N GLY A 78 -12.01 16.44 31.60
CA GLY A 78 -10.97 17.14 30.83
C GLY A 78 -10.88 16.73 29.36
N ASN A 79 -11.73 15.82 28.89
CA ASN A 79 -11.78 15.38 27.49
C ASN A 79 -12.55 16.39 26.63
N TYR A 80 -11.96 17.57 26.42
CA TYR A 80 -12.64 18.67 25.73
C TYR A 80 -12.95 18.36 24.25
N SER A 81 -12.16 17.52 23.57
CA SER A 81 -12.46 17.08 22.20
C SER A 81 -13.72 16.22 22.12
N ASP A 82 -13.85 15.22 23.00
CA ASP A 82 -15.06 14.39 23.11
C ASP A 82 -16.27 15.24 23.49
N ALA A 83 -16.07 16.21 24.39
CA ALA A 83 -17.11 17.17 24.77
C ALA A 83 -17.59 17.98 23.55
N VAL A 84 -16.67 18.50 22.71
CA VAL A 84 -17.03 19.19 21.45
C VAL A 84 -17.83 18.27 20.52
N LYS A 85 -17.46 16.98 20.40
CA LYS A 85 -18.22 16.00 19.60
C LYS A 85 -19.65 15.83 20.12
N PHE A 86 -19.81 15.47 21.39
CA PHE A 86 -21.15 15.27 22.00
C PHE A 86 -22.00 16.54 22.01
N TYR A 87 -21.41 17.73 22.23
CA TYR A 87 -22.16 18.99 22.12
C TYR A 87 -22.54 19.31 20.66
N THR A 88 -21.74 18.89 19.69
CA THR A 88 -22.06 19.07 18.25
C THR A 88 -23.18 18.13 17.81
N GLU A 89 -23.17 16.88 18.28
CA GLU A 89 -24.29 15.94 18.11
C GLU A 89 -25.56 16.46 18.80
N SER A 90 -25.43 17.03 20.00
CA SER A 90 -26.54 17.71 20.70
C SER A 90 -27.11 18.88 19.88
N VAL A 91 -26.27 19.74 19.30
CA VAL A 91 -26.67 20.81 18.36
C VAL A 91 -27.37 20.25 17.12
N ALA A 92 -26.90 19.11 16.57
CA ALA A 92 -27.50 18.46 15.40
C ALA A 92 -28.95 18.03 15.67
N VAL A 93 -29.25 17.42 16.82
CA VAL A 93 -30.59 16.90 17.16
C VAL A 93 -31.48 17.92 17.89
N ALA A 94 -30.97 19.05 18.38
CA ALA A 94 -31.79 20.02 19.11
C ALA A 94 -32.80 20.77 18.21
N PRO A 95 -34.06 20.97 18.64
CA PRO A 95 -35.03 21.82 17.94
C PRO A 95 -34.59 23.29 17.87
N PRO A 96 -34.85 24.02 16.77
CA PRO A 96 -34.60 25.47 16.69
C PRO A 96 -35.37 26.22 17.77
N GLY A 97 -34.75 27.23 18.40
CA GLY A 97 -35.39 27.99 19.49
C GLY A 97 -35.53 27.24 20.82
N SER A 98 -35.07 25.99 20.94
CA SER A 98 -35.06 25.27 22.21
C SER A 98 -33.99 25.82 23.17
N GLN A 99 -34.25 25.75 24.48
CA GLN A 99 -33.22 26.05 25.48
C GLN A 99 -32.05 25.06 25.39
N GLU A 100 -32.32 23.79 25.04
CA GLU A 100 -31.32 22.75 24.77
C GLU A 100 -30.31 23.16 23.69
N LEU A 101 -30.75 23.76 22.59
CA LEU A 101 -29.86 24.27 21.54
C LEU A 101 -28.96 25.40 22.07
N ALA A 102 -29.54 26.34 22.84
CA ALA A 102 -28.81 27.42 23.49
C ALA A 102 -27.76 26.88 24.48
N PHE A 103 -28.13 25.90 25.31
CA PHE A 103 -27.22 25.24 26.24
C PHE A 103 -26.12 24.43 25.52
N ALA A 104 -26.43 23.80 24.39
CA ALA A 104 -25.44 23.05 23.61
C ALA A 104 -24.36 23.98 23.03
N TYR A 105 -24.73 25.13 22.43
CA TYR A 105 -23.77 26.16 22.01
C TYR A 105 -22.96 26.74 23.19
N ALA A 106 -23.63 27.06 24.30
CA ALA A 106 -22.97 27.60 25.50
C ALA A 106 -21.96 26.62 26.13
N ASN A 107 -22.18 25.32 25.98
CA ASN A 107 -21.27 24.28 26.46
C ASN A 107 -20.18 23.94 25.42
N ARG A 108 -20.50 23.93 24.12
CA ARG A 108 -19.51 23.76 23.05
C ARG A 108 -18.49 24.90 22.99
N SER A 109 -18.93 26.14 23.23
CA SER A 109 -18.00 27.27 23.42
C SER A 109 -17.13 27.11 24.67
N ALA A 110 -17.59 26.43 25.73
CA ALA A 110 -16.76 26.14 26.91
C ALA A 110 -15.63 25.16 26.56
N ALA A 111 -15.97 24.06 25.88
CA ALA A 111 -14.98 23.08 25.43
C ALA A 111 -14.01 23.67 24.39
N SER A 112 -14.51 24.48 23.46
CA SER A 112 -13.68 25.20 22.48
C SER A 112 -12.71 26.18 23.14
N PHE A 113 -13.14 26.88 24.20
CA PHE A 113 -12.25 27.74 25.00
C PHE A 113 -11.11 26.95 25.66
N SER A 114 -11.43 25.81 26.30
CA SER A 114 -10.42 24.94 26.90
C SER A 114 -9.44 24.34 25.88
N LEU A 115 -9.87 24.16 24.64
CA LEU A 115 -9.04 23.75 23.49
C LEU A 115 -8.29 24.92 22.81
N GLN A 116 -8.37 26.14 23.34
CA GLN A 116 -7.81 27.36 22.75
C GLN A 116 -8.34 27.67 21.33
N LYS A 117 -9.50 27.10 20.97
CA LYS A 117 -10.26 27.40 19.74
C LYS A 117 -11.12 28.65 19.95
N TYR A 118 -10.45 29.78 20.18
CA TYR A 118 -11.08 31.04 20.59
C TYR A 118 -12.09 31.57 19.56
N HIS A 119 -11.86 31.31 18.27
CA HIS A 119 -12.76 31.72 17.20
C HIS A 119 -14.08 30.94 17.21
N GLU A 120 -14.00 29.60 17.20
CA GLU A 120 -15.14 28.69 17.32
C GLU A 120 -15.92 28.95 18.62
N CYS A 121 -15.21 29.26 19.71
CA CYS A 121 -15.79 29.71 20.98
C CYS A 121 -16.65 30.98 20.83
N LEU A 122 -16.13 32.02 20.14
CA LEU A 122 -16.84 33.28 19.93
C LEU A 122 -18.12 33.10 19.08
N LEU A 123 -18.07 32.29 18.03
CA LEU A 123 -19.24 31.97 17.21
C LEU A 123 -20.36 31.33 18.04
N ASP A 124 -20.02 30.32 18.82
CA ASP A 124 -21.00 29.60 19.64
C ASP A 124 -21.51 30.46 20.83
N ILE A 125 -20.72 31.41 21.33
CA ILE A 125 -21.21 32.43 22.27
C ILE A 125 -22.27 33.33 21.59
N ASN A 126 -21.98 33.86 20.40
CA ASN A 126 -22.92 34.71 19.67
C ASN A 126 -24.22 33.95 19.34
N ARG A 127 -24.13 32.68 18.93
CA ARG A 127 -25.29 31.81 18.66
C ARG A 127 -26.08 31.50 19.92
N ALA A 128 -25.41 31.22 21.05
CA ALA A 128 -26.10 31.03 22.32
C ALA A 128 -26.92 32.27 22.72
N PHE A 129 -26.45 33.49 22.46
CA PHE A 129 -27.22 34.72 22.73
C PHE A 129 -28.43 34.94 21.81
N GLN A 130 -28.46 34.34 20.61
CA GLN A 130 -29.58 34.43 19.67
C GLN A 130 -30.64 33.34 19.86
N GLU A 131 -30.27 32.24 20.51
CA GLU A 131 -31.21 31.22 20.98
C GLU A 131 -31.74 31.60 22.39
N ASN A 132 -32.68 30.81 22.93
CA ASN A 132 -33.33 31.07 24.22
C ASN A 132 -32.43 30.79 25.45
N TYR A 133 -31.29 31.48 25.58
CA TYR A 133 -30.35 31.31 26.69
C TYR A 133 -30.72 32.13 27.94
N PRO A 134 -30.83 31.52 29.15
CA PRO A 134 -31.24 32.22 30.36
C PRO A 134 -30.33 33.37 30.80
N GLU A 135 -30.91 34.49 31.23
CA GLU A 135 -30.19 35.68 31.73
C GLU A 135 -29.13 35.35 32.80
N ALA A 136 -29.48 34.52 33.78
CA ALA A 136 -28.57 34.11 34.86
C ALA A 136 -27.29 33.40 34.38
N GLY A 137 -27.27 32.88 33.15
CA GLY A 137 -26.10 32.29 32.52
C GLY A 137 -25.25 33.29 31.71
N LYS A 138 -25.84 34.39 31.22
CA LYS A 138 -25.23 35.24 30.18
C LYS A 138 -23.88 35.83 30.60
N GLN A 139 -23.73 36.22 31.87
CA GLN A 139 -22.47 36.76 32.38
C GLN A 139 -21.28 35.81 32.16
N LYS A 140 -21.47 34.49 32.31
CA LYS A 140 -20.41 33.49 32.08
C LYS A 140 -19.95 33.43 30.62
N LEU A 141 -20.86 33.69 29.69
CA LEU A 141 -20.54 33.79 28.25
C LEU A 141 -19.87 35.12 27.92
N ILE A 142 -20.31 36.23 28.53
CA ILE A 142 -19.68 37.55 28.40
C ILE A 142 -18.22 37.50 28.90
N ASP A 143 -17.96 36.89 30.05
CA ASP A 143 -16.61 36.79 30.61
C ASP A 143 -15.70 35.89 29.77
N ARG A 144 -16.26 34.81 29.19
CA ARG A 144 -15.55 33.96 28.22
C ARG A 144 -15.24 34.73 26.92
N LYS A 145 -16.20 35.50 26.40
CA LYS A 145 -16.02 36.37 25.21
C LYS A 145 -14.89 37.37 25.43
N LYS A 146 -14.85 38.06 26.58
CA LYS A 146 -13.75 38.97 26.96
C LYS A 146 -12.39 38.26 26.95
N LYS A 147 -12.29 37.06 27.52
CA LYS A 147 -11.04 36.27 27.54
C LYS A 147 -10.59 35.82 26.15
N CYS A 148 -11.50 35.39 25.27
CA CYS A 148 -11.17 35.10 23.88
C CYS A 148 -10.59 36.32 23.16
N LEU A 149 -11.21 37.48 23.32
CA LEU A 149 -10.81 38.72 22.66
C LEU A 149 -9.41 39.17 23.09
N LEU A 150 -9.06 39.06 24.38
CA LEU A 150 -7.71 39.35 24.88
C LEU A 150 -6.66 38.47 24.19
N HIS A 151 -6.87 37.14 24.14
CA HIS A 151 -5.92 36.23 23.50
C HIS A 151 -5.75 36.45 21.99
N VAL A 152 -6.81 36.79 21.26
CA VAL A 152 -6.66 37.13 19.83
C VAL A 152 -5.90 38.45 19.66
N GLN A 153 -6.12 39.43 20.54
CA GLN A 153 -5.37 40.70 20.50
C GLN A 153 -3.88 40.50 20.81
N GLU A 154 -3.52 39.62 21.75
CA GLU A 154 -2.14 39.22 22.04
C GLU A 154 -1.46 38.63 20.79
N VAL A 155 -2.12 37.69 20.11
CA VAL A 155 -1.61 37.08 18.86
C VAL A 155 -1.46 38.12 17.74
N LEU A 156 -2.43 39.03 17.57
CA LEU A 156 -2.35 40.11 16.59
C LEU A 156 -1.18 41.07 16.85
N ASN A 157 -0.94 41.42 18.12
CA ASN A 157 0.18 42.26 18.51
C ASN A 157 1.53 41.57 18.24
N LEU A 158 1.62 40.26 18.51
CA LEU A 158 2.80 39.45 18.19
C LEU A 158 3.05 39.39 16.67
N CYS A 159 2.01 39.18 15.86
CA CYS A 159 2.13 39.19 14.39
C CYS A 159 2.56 40.55 13.82
N LYS A 160 2.20 41.67 14.47
CA LYS A 160 2.59 43.02 14.06
C LYS A 160 4.03 43.42 14.44
N SER A 161 4.68 42.67 15.34
CA SER A 161 6.07 42.91 15.74
C SER A 161 7.12 42.25 14.82
N VAL A 162 6.67 41.51 13.79
CA VAL A 162 7.55 40.82 12.84
C VAL A 162 8.07 41.80 11.77
N PRO A 163 9.37 41.80 11.42
CA PRO A 163 9.94 42.69 10.41
C PRO A 163 9.27 42.60 9.02
N SER A 164 9.34 43.71 8.28
CA SER A 164 8.51 44.01 7.10
C SER A 164 8.63 43.05 5.89
N GLY A 165 9.56 42.09 5.90
CA GLY A 165 9.67 41.05 4.87
C GLY A 165 8.52 40.03 4.84
N PHE A 166 7.70 39.96 5.89
CA PHE A 166 6.65 38.93 6.05
C PHE A 166 5.20 39.45 5.94
N VAL A 167 4.99 40.72 5.59
CA VAL A 167 3.70 41.44 5.72
C VAL A 167 2.56 40.86 4.87
N ASN A 168 2.84 40.05 3.84
CA ASN A 168 1.84 39.51 2.91
C ASN A 168 1.45 38.04 3.14
N HIS A 169 1.59 37.48 4.35
CA HIS A 169 1.15 36.11 4.62
C HIS A 169 -0.40 36.02 4.74
N PRO A 170 -1.09 35.07 4.06
CA PRO A 170 -2.55 34.98 4.07
C PRO A 170 -3.19 34.87 5.46
N SER A 171 -2.52 34.19 6.40
CA SER A 171 -2.98 34.06 7.78
C SER A 171 -3.02 35.39 8.54
N LEU A 172 -2.12 36.32 8.22
CA LEU A 172 -2.08 37.66 8.85
C LEU A 172 -3.31 38.45 8.41
N LYS A 173 -3.62 38.44 7.11
CA LYS A 173 -4.84 39.03 6.56
C LYS A 173 -6.12 38.38 7.09
N TYR A 174 -6.15 37.04 7.23
CA TYR A 174 -7.27 36.33 7.85
C TYR A 174 -7.45 36.73 9.33
N LEU A 175 -6.36 36.91 10.09
CA LEU A 175 -6.42 37.40 11.48
C LEU A 175 -6.90 38.85 11.57
N GLU A 176 -6.55 39.72 10.61
CA GLU A 176 -7.08 41.10 10.51
C GLU A 176 -8.54 41.17 10.03
N GLU A 177 -8.98 40.22 9.20
CA GLU A 177 -10.41 40.10 8.85
C GLU A 177 -11.21 39.55 10.03
N LEU A 178 -10.66 38.58 10.78
CA LEU A 178 -11.16 38.17 12.10
C LEU A 178 -11.27 39.37 13.05
N SER A 179 -10.23 40.22 13.10
CA SER A 179 -10.20 41.38 14.00
C SER A 179 -11.33 42.36 13.72
N LYS A 180 -11.72 42.52 12.45
CA LYS A 180 -12.84 43.37 12.02
C LYS A 180 -14.20 42.73 12.31
N THR A 181 -14.30 41.40 12.37
CA THR A 181 -15.55 40.73 12.76
C THR A 181 -15.84 40.73 14.26
N PHE A 182 -14.90 41.10 15.14
CA PHE A 182 -15.12 41.05 16.61
C PHE A 182 -16.12 42.07 17.15
N ASP A 183 -16.25 43.22 16.51
CA ASP A 183 -17.27 44.23 16.84
C ASP A 183 -18.63 43.94 16.16
N SER A 184 -18.70 42.92 15.28
CA SER A 184 -19.92 42.54 14.58
C SER A 184 -20.68 41.43 15.30
N GLU A 185 -22.01 41.43 15.19
CA GLU A 185 -22.88 40.30 15.56
C GLU A 185 -22.81 39.12 14.57
N SER A 186 -21.71 38.99 13.81
CA SER A 186 -21.55 37.94 12.80
C SER A 186 -21.58 36.53 13.41
N LEU A 187 -22.22 35.62 12.68
CA LEU A 187 -22.41 34.20 12.98
C LEU A 187 -21.62 33.28 12.04
N ASP A 188 -21.00 33.87 11.03
CA ASP A 188 -20.40 33.22 9.88
C ASP A 188 -18.89 33.48 9.83
N LEU A 189 -18.13 32.43 9.49
CA LEU A 189 -16.69 32.47 9.24
C LEU A 189 -16.36 33.33 8.00
N PRO A 190 -15.33 34.21 8.05
CA PRO A 190 -14.69 34.68 6.83
C PRO A 190 -13.98 33.50 6.12
N PRO A 191 -13.88 33.51 4.78
CA PRO A 191 -13.25 32.42 4.05
C PRO A 191 -11.76 32.30 4.39
N ARG A 192 -11.34 31.16 4.96
CA ARG A 192 -9.95 30.89 5.40
C ARG A 192 -8.89 31.08 4.32
N PHE A 193 -9.26 30.92 3.05
CA PHE A 193 -8.37 31.09 1.91
C PHE A 193 -9.09 31.87 0.81
N SER A 194 -8.38 32.81 0.19
CA SER A 194 -8.77 33.33 -1.12
C SER A 194 -8.26 32.38 -2.20
N LEU A 195 -9.09 32.11 -3.21
CA LEU A 195 -8.63 31.41 -4.40
C LEU A 195 -7.51 32.24 -5.07
N PRO A 196 -6.48 31.59 -5.67
CA PRO A 196 -5.45 32.32 -6.38
C PRO A 196 -6.06 33.19 -7.48
N LYS A 197 -5.48 34.38 -7.69
CA LYS A 197 -5.88 35.26 -8.80
C LYS A 197 -5.28 34.71 -10.10
N VAL A 198 -6.09 34.70 -11.15
CA VAL A 198 -5.70 34.24 -12.50
C VAL A 198 -6.26 35.24 -13.52
N ASP A 199 -5.47 35.57 -14.53
CA ASP A 199 -5.91 36.38 -15.66
C ASP A 199 -6.72 35.51 -16.63
N PHE A 200 -8.03 35.42 -16.38
CA PHE A 200 -8.98 34.66 -17.18
C PHE A 200 -9.39 35.40 -18.47
N LYS A 201 -8.96 34.93 -19.64
CA LYS A 201 -9.44 35.41 -20.96
C LYS A 201 -9.60 34.34 -22.04
N ASN A 202 -9.62 33.05 -21.69
CA ASN A 202 -10.04 32.03 -22.65
C ASN A 202 -11.53 32.25 -23.02
N LYS A 203 -11.78 32.56 -24.30
CA LYS A 203 -13.12 32.92 -24.82
C LYS A 203 -14.13 31.76 -24.75
N MET A 204 -13.65 30.52 -24.76
CA MET A 204 -14.48 29.30 -24.76
C MET A 204 -14.69 28.74 -23.36
N ILE A 205 -13.67 28.75 -22.50
CA ILE A 205 -13.74 28.26 -21.10
C ILE A 205 -13.36 29.41 -20.13
N PRO A 206 -14.32 30.10 -19.50
CA PRO A 206 -14.04 31.29 -18.68
C PRO A 206 -13.15 31.07 -17.46
N ASN A 207 -13.06 29.83 -16.97
CA ASN A 207 -12.35 29.45 -15.75
C ASN A 207 -10.92 28.92 -16.01
N VAL A 208 -10.42 29.09 -17.24
CA VAL A 208 -9.12 28.60 -17.71
C VAL A 208 -8.29 29.77 -18.26
N SER A 209 -6.98 29.70 -18.07
CA SER A 209 -6.01 30.68 -18.56
C SER A 209 -6.10 30.85 -20.08
N GLU A 210 -5.90 32.07 -20.58
CA GLU A 210 -5.76 32.34 -22.02
C GLU A 210 -4.56 31.62 -22.66
N LYS A 211 -3.62 31.12 -21.84
CA LYS A 211 -2.47 30.30 -22.26
C LYS A 211 -2.85 28.88 -22.72
N ILE A 212 -4.10 28.46 -22.53
CA ILE A 212 -4.61 27.15 -22.94
C ILE A 212 -5.68 27.33 -24.02
N ILE A 213 -5.59 26.53 -25.07
CA ILE A 213 -6.60 26.43 -26.14
C ILE A 213 -7.12 25.00 -26.27
N MET A 214 -8.38 24.87 -26.69
CA MET A 214 -8.92 23.57 -27.12
C MET A 214 -8.63 23.36 -28.61
N LYS A 215 -8.13 22.19 -28.97
CA LYS A 215 -8.02 21.73 -30.37
C LYS A 215 -8.66 20.35 -30.52
N LYS A 216 -9.40 20.15 -31.61
CA LYS A 216 -9.87 18.85 -32.06
C LYS A 216 -8.73 18.13 -32.79
N LYS A 217 -8.43 16.89 -32.40
CA LYS A 217 -7.45 16.02 -33.07
C LYS A 217 -8.13 15.27 -34.25
N ARG A 218 -7.34 14.48 -35.01
CA ARG A 218 -7.81 13.74 -36.20
C ARG A 218 -8.71 12.56 -35.88
N ASP A 219 -8.72 12.12 -34.63
CA ASP A 219 -9.50 11.02 -34.04
C ASP A 219 -10.78 11.52 -33.36
N ASP A 220 -11.26 12.70 -33.75
CA ASP A 220 -12.36 13.46 -33.13
C ASP A 220 -12.21 13.82 -31.64
N LYS A 221 -11.16 13.36 -30.95
CA LYS A 221 -10.89 13.69 -29.55
C LYS A 221 -10.53 15.18 -29.36
N ILE A 222 -11.05 15.76 -28.28
CA ILE A 222 -10.78 17.14 -27.88
C ILE A 222 -9.56 17.15 -26.95
N SER A 223 -8.59 18.05 -27.17
CA SER A 223 -7.42 18.20 -26.30
C SER A 223 -7.22 19.66 -25.90
N MET A 224 -6.91 19.89 -24.62
CA MET A 224 -6.37 21.17 -24.15
C MET A 224 -4.87 21.22 -24.40
N ILE A 225 -4.38 22.30 -25.00
CA ILE A 225 -2.99 22.45 -25.43
C ILE A 225 -2.51 23.86 -25.05
N ALA A 226 -1.29 23.99 -24.55
CA ALA A 226 -0.65 25.28 -24.34
C ALA A 226 -0.47 26.00 -25.69
N ASN A 227 -0.91 27.26 -25.78
CA ASN A 227 -0.67 28.11 -26.97
C ASN A 227 0.62 28.94 -26.87
N VAL A 228 1.19 29.03 -25.67
CA VAL A 228 2.43 29.73 -25.32
C VAL A 228 3.19 28.94 -24.24
N ASN A 229 4.44 29.29 -24.00
CA ASN A 229 5.22 28.73 -22.90
C ASN A 229 4.58 29.10 -21.53
N ILE A 230 4.37 28.10 -20.70
CA ILE A 230 3.84 28.20 -19.33
C ILE A 230 5.00 27.98 -18.36
N LYS A 231 5.16 28.83 -17.35
CA LYS A 231 6.20 28.64 -16.33
C LYS A 231 5.75 27.63 -15.26
N PRO A 232 6.66 26.81 -14.72
CA PRO A 232 6.37 25.97 -13.56
C PRO A 232 5.78 26.79 -12.41
N GLY A 233 4.69 26.30 -11.81
CA GLY A 233 3.98 26.97 -10.71
C GLY A 233 2.91 28.00 -11.12
N GLU A 234 2.69 28.28 -12.41
CA GLU A 234 1.55 29.11 -12.84
C GLU A 234 0.20 28.40 -12.68
N VAL A 235 -0.82 29.11 -12.20
CA VAL A 235 -2.19 28.58 -12.04
C VAL A 235 -2.94 28.67 -13.36
N LEU A 236 -3.33 27.51 -13.91
CA LEU A 236 -3.88 27.39 -15.27
C LEU A 236 -5.41 27.31 -15.34
N ALA A 237 -6.06 26.83 -14.29
CA ALA A 237 -7.52 26.70 -14.21
C ALA A 237 -7.99 26.77 -12.75
N ILE A 238 -9.19 27.31 -12.53
CA ILE A 238 -9.86 27.27 -11.22
C ILE A 238 -11.33 26.91 -11.44
N GLN A 239 -11.66 25.64 -11.21
CA GLN A 239 -13.01 25.13 -11.40
C GLN A 239 -13.71 24.85 -10.06
N LYS A 240 -14.99 25.19 -9.97
CA LYS A 240 -15.87 24.67 -8.91
C LYS A 240 -16.59 23.42 -9.42
N PRO A 241 -16.73 22.36 -8.61
CA PRO A 241 -17.55 21.22 -8.97
C PRO A 241 -19.02 21.64 -9.14
N ILE A 242 -19.75 20.90 -9.98
CA ILE A 242 -21.18 21.13 -10.28
C ILE A 242 -22.03 20.58 -9.12
N SER A 243 -21.63 19.41 -8.64
CA SER A 243 -22.17 18.68 -7.50
C SER A 243 -21.01 18.07 -6.73
N TRP A 244 -21.21 17.82 -5.45
CA TRP A 244 -20.22 17.25 -4.54
C TRP A 244 -20.95 16.73 -3.31
N ASN A 245 -20.39 15.71 -2.65
CA ASN A 245 -20.92 15.17 -1.40
C ASN A 245 -19.92 15.29 -0.26
N LEU A 246 -20.46 15.15 0.95
CA LEU A 246 -19.70 14.93 2.16
C LEU A 246 -19.94 13.49 2.61
N SER A 247 -18.87 12.71 2.84
CA SER A 247 -19.00 11.37 3.43
C SER A 247 -19.68 11.46 4.80
N MET A 248 -20.59 10.54 5.08
CA MET A 248 -21.46 10.59 6.27
C MET A 248 -20.67 10.60 7.60
N GLU A 249 -19.51 9.94 7.64
CA GLU A 249 -18.55 9.98 8.76
C GLU A 249 -18.10 11.43 9.13
N PHE A 250 -18.12 12.35 8.17
CA PHE A 250 -17.72 13.75 8.35
C PHE A 250 -18.87 14.72 8.60
N ALA A 251 -20.13 14.23 8.65
CA ALA A 251 -21.32 15.08 8.81
C ALA A 251 -21.30 15.98 10.07
N HIS A 252 -20.56 15.57 11.11
CA HIS A 252 -20.39 16.33 12.36
C HIS A 252 -19.07 17.10 12.48
N THR A 253 -18.23 17.12 11.43
CA THR A 253 -16.91 17.80 11.45
C THR A 253 -16.67 18.74 10.26
N HIS A 254 -17.45 18.60 9.19
CA HIS A 254 -17.31 19.40 7.96
C HIS A 254 -18.68 19.96 7.50
N CYS A 255 -18.64 21.07 6.79
CA CYS A 255 -19.84 21.67 6.20
C CYS A 255 -20.34 20.88 4.98
N ALA A 256 -21.60 20.44 4.98
CA ALA A 256 -22.23 19.71 3.87
C ALA A 256 -22.34 20.52 2.56
N ASN A 257 -22.13 21.85 2.59
CA ASN A 257 -22.17 22.72 1.41
C ASN A 257 -20.78 23.11 0.87
N CYS A 258 -19.78 23.37 1.72
CA CYS A 258 -18.48 23.88 1.27
C CYS A 258 -17.29 23.00 1.69
N LEU A 259 -17.56 21.85 2.31
CA LEU A 259 -16.58 20.87 2.82
C LEU A 259 -15.54 21.45 3.79
N THR A 260 -15.74 22.68 4.29
CA THR A 260 -14.85 23.30 5.27
C THR A 260 -14.99 22.60 6.62
N ARG A 261 -13.89 22.08 7.16
CA ARG A 261 -13.80 21.55 8.51
C ARG A 261 -13.96 22.66 9.55
N THR A 262 -14.90 22.49 10.48
CA THR A 262 -15.07 23.38 11.64
C THR A 262 -15.80 22.64 12.75
N ASP A 263 -15.45 22.93 14.00
CA ASP A 263 -16.17 22.40 15.16
C ASP A 263 -17.42 23.24 15.49
N ALA A 264 -17.47 24.48 14.98
CA ALA A 264 -18.58 25.41 15.16
C ALA A 264 -19.62 25.27 14.02
N LEU A 265 -20.08 24.04 13.76
CA LEU A 265 -21.15 23.78 12.79
C LEU A 265 -22.53 24.18 13.32
N ILE A 266 -23.43 24.61 12.43
CA ILE A 266 -24.86 24.86 12.66
C ILE A 266 -25.71 23.80 11.94
N PRO A 267 -26.87 23.40 12.49
CA PRO A 267 -27.66 22.33 11.93
C PRO A 267 -28.61 22.81 10.81
N CYS A 268 -29.08 21.88 9.99
CA CYS A 268 -30.37 22.03 9.31
C CYS A 268 -31.47 22.26 10.36
N PRO A 269 -32.45 23.17 10.15
CA PRO A 269 -33.55 23.36 11.10
C PRO A 269 -34.57 22.21 11.10
N LYS A 270 -34.57 21.33 10.08
CA LYS A 270 -35.54 20.24 9.91
C LYS A 270 -34.95 18.87 10.31
N CYS A 271 -33.97 18.37 9.58
CA CYS A 271 -33.33 17.09 9.87
C CYS A 271 -32.13 17.26 10.82
N SER A 272 -31.75 16.18 11.51
CA SER A 272 -30.52 16.09 12.31
C SER A 272 -29.26 15.69 11.52
N VAL A 273 -29.41 15.45 10.20
CA VAL A 273 -28.44 14.68 9.41
C VAL A 273 -27.29 15.52 8.82
N VAL A 274 -27.56 16.76 8.42
CA VAL A 274 -26.55 17.61 7.78
C VAL A 274 -26.35 18.92 8.53
N MET A 275 -25.11 19.39 8.51
CA MET A 275 -24.69 20.63 9.16
C MET A 275 -23.81 21.49 8.27
N PHE A 276 -23.69 22.76 8.64
CA PHE A 276 -23.10 23.82 7.82
C PHE A 276 -22.18 24.70 8.65
N CYS A 277 -21.14 25.29 8.05
CA CYS A 277 -20.24 26.21 8.77
C CYS A 277 -20.84 27.61 8.97
N SER A 278 -21.95 27.92 8.30
CA SER A 278 -22.46 29.28 8.12
C SER A 278 -23.92 29.26 7.64
N LEU A 279 -24.69 30.31 7.95
CA LEU A 279 -26.07 30.49 7.47
C LEU A 279 -26.12 30.53 5.94
N ARG A 280 -25.22 31.30 5.32
CA ARG A 280 -25.07 31.36 3.86
C ARG A 280 -24.88 29.98 3.24
N CYS A 281 -24.05 29.12 3.85
CA CYS A 281 -23.84 27.76 3.35
C CYS A 281 -25.09 26.88 3.46
N ARG A 282 -25.87 27.03 4.54
CA ARG A 282 -27.14 26.32 4.74
C ARG A 282 -28.19 26.74 3.70
N GLU A 283 -28.32 28.03 3.44
CA GLU A 283 -29.25 28.59 2.46
C GLU A 283 -28.89 28.20 1.03
N GLN A 284 -27.60 28.23 0.68
CA GLN A 284 -27.10 27.77 -0.62
C GLN A 284 -27.41 26.29 -0.85
N ALA A 285 -27.09 25.42 0.11
CA ALA A 285 -27.42 24.00 0.02
C ALA A 285 -28.94 23.78 -0.11
N PHE A 286 -29.75 24.46 0.71
CA PHE A 286 -31.21 24.35 0.65
C PHE A 286 -31.77 24.73 -0.73
N LYS A 287 -31.27 25.83 -1.31
CA LYS A 287 -31.65 26.27 -2.66
C LYS A 287 -31.23 25.28 -3.75
N LEU A 288 -30.02 24.71 -3.66
CA LEU A 288 -29.42 23.90 -4.72
C LEU A 288 -29.87 22.43 -4.73
N PHE A 289 -29.89 21.77 -3.57
CA PHE A 289 -30.18 20.33 -3.47
C PHE A 289 -30.91 19.92 -2.18
N HIS A 290 -30.64 20.58 -1.06
CA HIS A 290 -31.06 20.08 0.25
C HIS A 290 -32.58 20.23 0.53
N ARG A 291 -33.34 21.08 -0.19
CA ARG A 291 -34.82 21.14 -0.10
C ARG A 291 -35.50 19.78 -0.29
N ILE A 292 -35.01 18.98 -1.24
CA ILE A 292 -35.52 17.65 -1.55
C ILE A 292 -34.79 16.58 -0.74
N GLU A 293 -33.46 16.60 -0.67
CA GLU A 293 -32.69 15.63 0.13
C GLU A 293 -33.11 15.60 1.61
N CYS A 294 -33.45 16.75 2.21
CA CYS A 294 -33.93 16.82 3.59
C CYS A 294 -35.20 15.98 3.83
N GLN A 295 -36.02 15.76 2.79
CA GLN A 295 -37.21 14.91 2.86
C GLN A 295 -36.83 13.43 2.70
N MET A 296 -35.86 13.14 1.83
CA MET A 296 -35.35 11.79 1.58
C MET A 296 -34.58 11.24 2.80
N PHE A 297 -33.72 12.05 3.43
CA PHE A 297 -32.98 11.68 4.64
C PHE A 297 -33.88 11.34 5.84
N GLY A 298 -35.14 11.79 5.82
CA GLY A 298 -36.14 11.41 6.82
C GLY A 298 -36.71 10.01 6.62
N LYS A 299 -36.64 9.44 5.40
CA LYS A 299 -37.25 8.14 5.06
C LYS A 299 -36.26 6.97 5.03
N LEU A 300 -34.97 7.22 5.25
CA LEU A 300 -33.88 6.24 5.10
C LEU A 300 -33.15 6.01 6.43
N THR A 301 -32.79 4.77 6.73
CA THR A 301 -31.93 4.37 7.85
C THR A 301 -30.50 4.92 7.71
N MET A 302 -29.65 4.76 8.73
CA MET A 302 -28.25 5.20 8.64
C MET A 302 -27.43 4.32 7.69
N ASP A 303 -27.65 3.02 7.70
CA ASP A 303 -26.92 2.08 6.83
C ASP A 303 -27.30 2.26 5.36
N GLU A 304 -28.59 2.47 5.08
CA GLU A 304 -29.06 2.92 3.76
C GLU A 304 -28.51 4.30 3.38
N ARG A 305 -28.24 5.22 4.31
CA ARG A 305 -27.60 6.50 3.94
C ARG A 305 -26.12 6.32 3.58
N ASN A 306 -25.42 5.42 4.26
CA ASN A 306 -23.99 5.16 4.06
C ASN A 306 -23.72 4.38 2.76
N GLY A 307 -24.58 3.41 2.40
CA GLY A 307 -24.40 2.57 1.21
C GLY A 307 -24.57 3.27 -0.15
N LEU A 308 -24.98 4.55 -0.18
CA LEU A 308 -25.43 5.25 -1.40
C LEU A 308 -24.60 6.51 -1.69
N LEU A 309 -23.39 6.61 -1.15
CA LEU A 309 -22.60 7.85 -1.15
C LEU A 309 -22.20 8.36 -2.56
N GLU A 310 -21.85 7.43 -3.48
CA GLU A 310 -21.57 7.76 -4.89
C GLU A 310 -22.82 8.33 -5.58
N ASP A 311 -23.99 7.80 -5.24
CA ASP A 311 -25.22 8.04 -5.97
C ASP A 311 -25.99 9.25 -5.47
N TRP A 312 -25.79 9.63 -4.20
CA TRP A 312 -26.15 10.97 -3.73
C TRP A 312 -25.51 12.06 -4.62
N CYS A 313 -24.32 11.84 -5.21
CA CYS A 313 -23.73 12.83 -6.14
C CYS A 313 -24.55 12.89 -7.43
N ASN A 314 -25.04 11.76 -7.93
CA ASN A 314 -25.90 11.69 -9.12
C ASN A 314 -27.25 12.38 -8.86
N ILE A 315 -27.90 12.09 -7.73
CA ILE A 315 -29.14 12.75 -7.28
C ILE A 315 -28.92 14.26 -7.14
N ARG A 316 -27.86 14.67 -6.43
CA ARG A 316 -27.50 16.08 -6.23
C ARG A 316 -27.18 16.80 -7.54
N THR A 317 -26.54 16.13 -8.49
CA THR A 317 -26.33 16.65 -9.86
C THR A 317 -27.66 16.92 -10.54
N LEU A 318 -28.58 15.95 -10.52
CA LEU A 318 -29.90 16.10 -11.10
C LEU A 318 -30.68 17.25 -10.44
N LEU A 319 -30.67 17.35 -9.10
CA LEU A 319 -31.32 18.44 -8.36
C LEU A 319 -30.71 19.81 -8.70
N VAL A 320 -29.39 19.94 -8.81
CA VAL A 320 -28.73 21.19 -9.21
C VAL A 320 -29.09 21.58 -10.65
N LEU A 321 -29.04 20.64 -11.60
CA LEU A 321 -29.33 20.90 -13.01
C LEU A 321 -30.81 21.19 -13.29
N THR A 322 -31.72 20.52 -12.60
CA THR A 322 -33.17 20.70 -12.75
C THR A 322 -33.72 21.85 -11.90
N LYS A 323 -32.91 22.55 -11.10
CA LYS A 323 -33.37 23.45 -10.03
C LYS A 323 -34.42 22.78 -9.15
N GLN A 324 -34.03 21.70 -8.46
CA GLN A 324 -34.89 20.96 -7.53
C GLN A 324 -36.17 20.42 -8.19
N GLY A 325 -36.06 19.97 -9.45
CA GLY A 325 -37.16 19.45 -10.28
C GLY A 325 -37.91 20.48 -11.13
N GLU A 326 -37.78 21.78 -10.86
CA GLU A 326 -38.56 22.86 -11.51
C GLU A 326 -38.31 22.97 -13.03
N GLU A 327 -37.20 22.44 -13.55
CA GLU A 327 -36.82 22.44 -14.96
C GLU A 327 -36.57 21.03 -15.53
N LEU A 328 -37.12 19.98 -14.91
CA LEU A 328 -36.95 18.59 -15.35
C LEU A 328 -37.35 18.37 -16.82
N ASP A 329 -38.47 18.96 -17.26
CA ASP A 329 -38.93 18.91 -18.65
C ASP A 329 -37.92 19.47 -19.65
N LYS A 330 -37.07 20.43 -19.25
CA LYS A 330 -36.02 20.99 -20.11
C LYS A 330 -34.89 20.00 -20.34
N ILE A 331 -34.59 19.15 -19.34
CA ILE A 331 -33.61 18.05 -19.49
C ILE A 331 -34.20 16.98 -20.42
N MET A 332 -35.40 16.51 -20.12
CA MET A 332 -36.10 15.47 -20.89
C MET A 332 -36.32 15.86 -22.37
N ASN A 333 -36.47 17.16 -22.65
CA ASN A 333 -36.62 17.67 -24.01
C ASN A 333 -35.32 18.16 -24.67
N HIS A 334 -34.17 18.12 -24.00
CA HIS A 334 -32.91 18.58 -24.56
C HIS A 334 -32.44 17.66 -25.71
N PRO A 335 -31.96 18.18 -26.86
CA PRO A 335 -31.50 17.35 -27.97
C PRO A 335 -30.39 16.36 -27.57
N ALA A 336 -29.46 16.76 -26.70
CA ALA A 336 -28.40 15.88 -26.21
C ALA A 336 -28.89 14.71 -25.33
N TYR A 337 -30.13 14.76 -24.82
CA TYR A 337 -30.78 13.64 -24.13
C TYR A 337 -31.44 12.66 -25.13
N LYS A 338 -31.80 13.13 -26.34
CA LYS A 338 -32.53 12.36 -27.37
C LYS A 338 -31.65 11.79 -28.49
N PHE A 339 -30.35 12.10 -28.54
CA PHE A 339 -29.43 11.68 -29.60
C PHE A 339 -28.10 11.09 -29.07
N PRO A 340 -27.45 10.15 -29.81
CA PRO A 340 -26.15 9.59 -29.42
C PRO A 340 -25.05 10.66 -29.33
N LEU A 341 -24.29 10.67 -28.22
CA LEU A 341 -23.29 11.70 -27.87
C LEU A 341 -22.33 12.06 -29.01
N ALA A 342 -21.84 11.05 -29.75
CA ALA A 342 -20.82 11.22 -30.79
C ALA A 342 -21.23 12.22 -31.90
N LYS A 343 -22.52 12.32 -32.24
CA LYS A 343 -23.00 13.31 -33.21
C LYS A 343 -23.10 14.72 -32.59
N THR A 344 -23.55 14.82 -31.35
CA THR A 344 -23.84 16.09 -30.66
C THR A 344 -22.56 16.89 -30.35
N VAL A 345 -21.48 16.22 -29.92
CA VAL A 345 -20.19 16.87 -29.60
C VAL A 345 -19.58 17.58 -30.83
N SER A 346 -19.78 17.02 -32.03
CA SER A 346 -19.20 17.56 -33.26
C SER A 346 -19.74 18.95 -33.64
N HIS A 347 -20.99 19.25 -33.30
CA HIS A 347 -21.70 20.47 -33.71
C HIS A 347 -21.54 21.62 -32.69
N ASN A 348 -21.40 21.29 -31.40
CA ASN A 348 -21.46 22.25 -30.29
C ASN A 348 -20.11 22.82 -29.85
N LEU A 349 -19.00 22.46 -30.51
CA LEU A 349 -17.65 23.03 -30.28
C LEU A 349 -17.52 24.55 -30.52
N LYS A 350 -18.60 25.22 -30.95
CA LYS A 350 -18.69 26.68 -31.09
C LYS A 350 -19.40 27.37 -29.92
N GLU A 351 -20.03 26.62 -29.01
CA GLU A 351 -20.68 27.17 -27.83
C GLU A 351 -19.68 27.42 -26.69
N LYS A 352 -19.99 28.41 -25.86
CA LYS A 352 -19.17 28.77 -24.69
C LYS A 352 -19.38 27.72 -23.60
N PHE A 353 -18.31 27.07 -23.17
CA PHE A 353 -18.35 26.08 -22.09
C PHE A 353 -18.60 26.77 -20.75
N ASP A 354 -19.82 26.61 -20.24
CA ASP A 354 -20.21 27.01 -18.88
C ASP A 354 -20.54 25.74 -18.11
N SER A 355 -19.68 25.37 -17.17
CA SER A 355 -19.85 24.18 -16.33
C SER A 355 -21.16 24.15 -15.55
N LEU A 356 -21.82 25.30 -15.34
CA LEU A 356 -23.11 25.38 -14.65
C LEU A 356 -24.32 25.31 -15.60
N SER A 357 -24.10 25.24 -16.92
CA SER A 357 -25.17 25.17 -17.91
C SER A 357 -25.55 23.73 -18.27
N LEU A 358 -26.85 23.47 -18.36
CA LEU A 358 -27.41 22.17 -18.74
C LEU A 358 -26.85 21.63 -20.07
N SER A 359 -26.71 22.50 -21.09
CA SER A 359 -26.13 22.13 -22.39
C SER A 359 -24.69 21.61 -22.23
N SER A 360 -23.83 22.31 -21.49
CA SER A 360 -22.44 21.91 -21.32
C SER A 360 -22.33 20.55 -20.64
N VAL A 361 -23.11 20.29 -19.59
CA VAL A 361 -23.07 19.03 -18.84
C VAL A 361 -23.58 17.85 -19.67
N LEU A 362 -24.74 18.00 -20.34
CA LEU A 362 -25.28 16.96 -21.20
C LEU A 362 -24.41 16.67 -22.43
N CYS A 363 -23.71 17.68 -22.97
CA CYS A 363 -22.87 17.49 -24.16
C CYS A 363 -21.44 17.01 -23.86
N HIS A 364 -20.87 17.29 -22.68
CA HIS A 364 -19.44 17.06 -22.41
C HIS A 364 -19.14 16.15 -21.20
N GLY A 365 -20.16 15.68 -20.46
CA GLY A 365 -20.00 14.93 -19.21
C GLY A 365 -19.41 13.51 -19.32
N ARG A 366 -18.90 13.07 -20.47
CA ARG A 366 -18.26 11.76 -20.70
C ARG A 366 -17.02 11.90 -21.59
N LEU A 367 -15.91 12.36 -21.02
CA LEU A 367 -14.65 12.58 -21.76
C LEU A 367 -13.47 11.69 -21.31
N THR A 368 -13.69 10.71 -20.41
CA THR A 368 -12.57 9.98 -19.75
C THR A 368 -12.69 8.45 -19.66
N ASN A 369 -13.73 7.81 -20.23
CA ASN A 369 -13.77 6.35 -20.37
C ASN A 369 -13.72 5.99 -21.85
N ASP A 370 -12.82 5.09 -22.23
CA ASP A 370 -12.67 4.63 -23.62
C ASP A 370 -13.93 3.88 -24.08
N GLU A 371 -14.20 3.90 -25.38
CA GLU A 371 -15.37 3.24 -25.98
C GLU A 371 -15.43 1.71 -25.75
N LYS A 372 -14.33 1.09 -25.29
CA LYS A 372 -14.27 -0.31 -24.88
C LYS A 372 -15.17 -0.64 -23.69
N ASP A 373 -15.33 0.30 -22.74
CA ASP A 373 -16.19 0.08 -21.56
C ASP A 373 -17.68 -0.03 -21.94
N LEU A 374 -18.09 0.47 -23.12
CA LEU A 374 -19.46 0.35 -23.60
C LEU A 374 -19.76 -1.01 -24.24
N THR A 375 -18.74 -1.77 -24.66
CA THR A 375 -18.89 -3.18 -25.05
C THR A 375 -18.86 -4.13 -23.84
N ASP A 376 -18.19 -3.74 -22.74
CA ASP A 376 -18.16 -4.50 -21.48
C ASP A 376 -19.39 -4.28 -20.57
N LEU A 377 -20.39 -3.51 -21.04
CA LEU A 377 -21.77 -3.59 -20.52
C LEU A 377 -22.42 -4.98 -20.71
N SER A 378 -21.75 -5.91 -21.37
CA SER A 378 -22.15 -7.31 -21.48
C SER A 378 -21.86 -8.16 -20.22
N PHE A 379 -20.96 -7.74 -19.31
CA PHE A 379 -20.61 -8.50 -18.10
C PHE A 379 -20.43 -7.61 -16.85
N GLY A 380 -21.52 -7.05 -16.33
CA GLY A 380 -21.45 -6.23 -15.12
C GLY A 380 -22.77 -5.63 -14.62
N PHE A 381 -23.83 -6.44 -14.46
CA PHE A 381 -25.09 -5.98 -13.86
C PHE A 381 -24.92 -5.64 -12.37
N ASN A 382 -24.52 -4.41 -12.07
CA ASN A 382 -24.33 -3.95 -10.70
C ASN A 382 -25.69 -3.66 -10.02
N LEU A 383 -26.30 -4.72 -9.45
CA LEU A 383 -27.64 -4.71 -8.88
C LEU A 383 -27.87 -3.61 -7.83
N SER A 384 -26.83 -3.24 -7.07
CA SER A 384 -26.89 -2.19 -6.06
C SER A 384 -27.27 -0.82 -6.66
N LYS A 385 -26.61 -0.43 -7.75
CA LYS A 385 -26.88 0.83 -8.48
C LYS A 385 -28.29 0.85 -9.10
N PHE A 386 -28.80 -0.32 -9.49
CA PHE A 386 -30.16 -0.47 -10.02
C PHE A 386 -31.23 -0.43 -8.91
N ARG A 387 -31.06 -1.23 -7.85
CA ARG A 387 -31.91 -1.22 -6.64
C ARG A 387 -32.06 0.19 -6.09
N LEU A 388 -30.97 0.96 -6.14
CA LEU A 388 -30.91 2.35 -5.74
C LEU A 388 -31.57 3.36 -6.70
N ALA A 389 -31.33 3.30 -8.01
CA ALA A 389 -32.05 4.15 -8.96
C ALA A 389 -33.57 4.02 -8.79
N LEU A 390 -34.01 2.80 -8.48
CA LEU A 390 -35.38 2.48 -8.11
C LEU A 390 -35.76 2.94 -6.71
N MET A 391 -34.91 2.86 -5.69
CA MET A 391 -35.14 3.48 -4.37
C MET A 391 -35.34 5.00 -4.47
N CYS A 392 -34.60 5.68 -5.36
CA CYS A 392 -34.82 7.09 -5.64
C CYS A 392 -36.18 7.31 -6.29
N VAL A 393 -36.49 6.57 -7.37
CA VAL A 393 -37.80 6.61 -8.05
C VAL A 393 -38.94 6.18 -7.11
N ALA A 394 -38.70 5.33 -6.12
CA ALA A 394 -39.63 4.84 -5.11
C ALA A 394 -39.94 5.88 -4.04
N VAL A 395 -38.90 6.49 -3.47
CA VAL A 395 -39.03 7.59 -2.50
C VAL A 395 -39.70 8.80 -3.16
N LEU A 396 -39.40 9.06 -4.44
CA LEU A 396 -40.09 10.04 -5.28
C LEU A 396 -41.54 9.63 -5.59
N LYS A 397 -41.82 8.35 -5.91
CA LYS A 397 -43.19 7.82 -6.14
C LYS A 397 -44.09 7.99 -4.91
N GLN A 398 -43.55 7.71 -3.73
CA GLN A 398 -44.19 8.01 -2.43
C GLN A 398 -44.26 9.51 -2.08
N THR A 399 -43.85 10.40 -2.98
CA THR A 399 -44.16 11.83 -3.00
C THR A 399 -44.91 12.18 -4.28
N THR A 400 -46.17 11.71 -4.39
CA THR A 400 -47.12 12.04 -5.48
C THR A 400 -46.60 11.79 -6.92
N PHE A 401 -45.87 10.69 -7.17
CA PHE A 401 -45.16 10.49 -8.45
C PHE A 401 -45.25 9.07 -9.06
N PHE A 402 -46.44 8.42 -9.05
CA PHE A 402 -46.88 7.17 -9.76
C PHE A 402 -47.03 5.84 -8.97
N ASP A 403 -47.99 4.98 -9.36
CA ASP A 403 -48.50 3.82 -8.58
C ASP A 403 -48.92 2.57 -9.44
N GLN A 404 -49.29 1.45 -8.77
CA GLN A 404 -49.69 0.08 -9.22
C GLN A 404 -48.50 -0.78 -9.81
N GLN A 405 -48.50 -2.12 -9.98
CA GLN A 405 -49.33 -3.23 -9.42
C GLN A 405 -48.56 -4.58 -9.11
N SER A 406 -49.05 -5.75 -9.58
CA SER A 406 -48.81 -7.21 -9.31
C SER A 406 -47.74 -7.91 -10.21
N LYS A 407 -46.83 -8.78 -9.71
CA LYS A 407 -46.90 -10.26 -9.34
C LYS A 407 -46.96 -11.29 -10.50
N GLU A 408 -45.93 -12.16 -10.64
CA GLU A 408 -46.00 -13.66 -10.58
C GLU A 408 -44.66 -14.41 -10.89
N ASP A 409 -44.23 -15.27 -9.93
CA ASP A 409 -43.68 -16.64 -10.01
C ASP A 409 -42.40 -17.17 -10.77
N ARG A 410 -41.48 -17.72 -9.94
CA ARG A 410 -40.83 -19.09 -9.95
C ARG A 410 -39.45 -19.42 -10.62
N ASN A 411 -38.54 -19.91 -9.72
CA ASN A 411 -37.65 -21.10 -9.80
C ASN A 411 -36.42 -21.17 -10.76
N ARG A 412 -35.16 -21.19 -10.25
CA ARG A 412 -34.25 -22.36 -9.89
C ARG A 412 -33.40 -22.84 -11.10
N PHE A 413 -32.12 -23.30 -11.04
CA PHE A 413 -31.20 -23.89 -10.03
C PHE A 413 -29.71 -23.70 -10.46
N CYS A 414 -28.71 -23.88 -9.57
CA CYS A 414 -27.41 -24.49 -9.95
C CYS A 414 -26.59 -24.99 -8.72
N THR A 415 -25.50 -25.73 -8.97
CA THR A 415 -24.56 -26.36 -7.99
C THR A 415 -23.12 -26.36 -8.53
N MET A 416 -22.10 -26.28 -7.65
CA MET A 416 -20.88 -27.15 -7.63
C MET A 416 -19.74 -26.57 -6.75
N GLU A 417 -19.65 -26.96 -5.47
CA GLU A 417 -18.49 -26.63 -4.61
C GLU A 417 -18.11 -27.75 -3.60
N VAL A 418 -18.47 -29.01 -3.89
CA VAL A 418 -18.35 -30.14 -2.93
C VAL A 418 -17.03 -30.95 -3.07
N LEU A 419 -16.19 -30.65 -4.07
CA LEU A 419 -15.04 -31.50 -4.43
C LEU A 419 -13.78 -31.33 -3.54
N LYS A 420 -13.71 -30.31 -2.68
CA LYS A 420 -12.51 -30.06 -1.83
C LYS A 420 -12.55 -30.75 -0.46
N GLU A 421 -13.72 -31.02 0.12
CA GLU A 421 -13.81 -31.61 1.48
C GLU A 421 -13.53 -33.12 1.51
N VAL A 422 -13.81 -33.83 0.41
CA VAL A 422 -13.74 -35.30 0.32
C VAL A 422 -12.33 -35.84 0.60
N ILE A 423 -11.28 -35.13 0.18
CA ILE A 423 -9.88 -35.56 0.32
C ILE A 423 -9.41 -35.46 1.79
N VAL A 424 -9.80 -34.40 2.51
CA VAL A 424 -9.40 -34.18 3.91
C VAL A 424 -10.08 -35.20 4.83
N GLN A 425 -11.33 -35.55 4.54
CA GLN A 425 -12.08 -36.52 5.34
C GLN A 425 -11.50 -37.94 5.20
N HIS A 426 -11.10 -38.35 3.98
CA HIS A 426 -10.59 -39.70 3.72
C HIS A 426 -9.25 -40.00 4.43
N PHE A 427 -8.41 -38.99 4.71
CA PHE A 427 -7.18 -39.22 5.51
C PHE A 427 -7.44 -39.29 7.02
N ARG A 428 -8.42 -38.54 7.55
CA ARG A 428 -8.80 -38.65 8.97
C ARG A 428 -9.18 -40.09 9.29
N ASP A 429 -10.02 -40.69 8.46
CA ASP A 429 -10.50 -42.06 8.65
C ASP A 429 -9.39 -43.12 8.48
N PHE A 430 -8.34 -42.83 7.70
CA PHE A 430 -7.21 -43.75 7.47
C PHE A 430 -6.17 -43.78 8.60
N CYS A 431 -5.98 -42.68 9.36
CA CYS A 431 -4.77 -42.52 10.17
C CYS A 431 -4.88 -41.79 11.52
N TYR A 432 -6.05 -41.30 11.93
CA TYR A 432 -6.19 -40.40 13.09
C TYR A 432 -5.59 -40.95 14.41
N GLU A 433 -5.92 -42.18 14.82
CA GLU A 433 -5.35 -42.79 16.04
C GLU A 433 -3.85 -43.08 15.91
N ARG A 434 -3.40 -43.50 14.72
CA ARG A 434 -2.03 -43.92 14.44
C ARG A 434 -1.07 -42.72 14.41
N VAL A 435 -1.53 -41.56 13.94
CA VAL A 435 -0.72 -40.33 13.84
C VAL A 435 -0.68 -39.53 15.15
N GLN A 436 -1.70 -39.60 16.01
CA GLN A 436 -1.68 -38.85 17.27
C GLN A 436 -0.66 -39.39 18.28
N ARG A 437 -0.50 -40.73 18.38
CA ARG A 437 0.35 -41.37 19.42
C ARG A 437 1.78 -41.72 19.00
N SER A 438 2.14 -41.50 17.74
CA SER A 438 3.45 -41.88 17.19
C SER A 438 4.49 -40.75 17.29
N SER A 439 5.78 -41.10 17.17
CA SER A 439 6.89 -40.15 17.04
C SER A 439 6.82 -39.32 15.74
N VAL A 440 7.56 -38.22 15.67
CA VAL A 440 7.58 -37.34 14.47
C VAL A 440 8.02 -38.10 13.22
N ASP A 441 9.04 -38.95 13.34
CA ASP A 441 9.58 -39.71 12.22
C ASP A 441 8.57 -40.77 11.72
N GLU A 442 7.84 -41.43 12.62
CA GLU A 442 6.72 -42.32 12.26
C GLU A 442 5.57 -41.57 11.56
N LYS A 443 5.23 -40.34 12.01
CA LYS A 443 4.19 -39.51 11.35
C LYS A 443 4.58 -39.15 9.91
N ILE A 444 5.86 -38.88 9.66
CA ILE A 444 6.40 -38.60 8.33
C ILE A 444 6.36 -39.86 7.46
N GLN A 445 6.75 -41.02 8.00
CA GLN A 445 6.71 -42.30 7.29
C GLN A 445 5.28 -42.67 6.87
N VAL A 446 4.30 -42.49 7.76
CA VAL A 446 2.87 -42.70 7.47
C VAL A 446 2.36 -41.73 6.39
N ALA A 447 2.80 -40.47 6.40
CA ALA A 447 2.43 -39.49 5.37
C ALA A 447 2.95 -39.88 3.98
N TYR A 448 4.17 -40.43 3.90
CA TYR A 448 4.74 -40.95 2.65
C TYR A 448 3.98 -42.20 2.14
N GLU A 449 3.66 -43.15 3.01
CA GLU A 449 2.85 -44.32 2.68
C GLU A 449 1.45 -43.94 2.15
N TYR A 450 0.86 -42.87 2.67
CA TYR A 450 -0.40 -42.34 2.17
C TYR A 450 -0.27 -41.73 0.77
N LEU A 451 0.74 -40.88 0.52
CA LEU A 451 1.01 -40.34 -0.83
C LEU A 451 1.21 -41.45 -1.87
N LYS A 452 1.86 -42.56 -1.49
CA LYS A 452 1.97 -43.77 -2.32
C LYS A 452 0.61 -44.41 -2.59
N SER A 453 -0.22 -44.61 -1.57
CA SER A 453 -1.54 -45.25 -1.71
C SER A 453 -2.49 -44.48 -2.64
N LEU A 454 -2.43 -43.14 -2.61
CA LEU A 454 -3.20 -42.27 -3.50
C LEU A 454 -2.61 -42.14 -4.92
N LYS A 455 -1.36 -42.60 -5.14
CA LYS A 455 -0.56 -42.29 -6.33
C LYS A 455 -0.36 -40.77 -6.56
N SER A 456 -0.28 -40.00 -5.47
CA SER A 456 -0.11 -38.54 -5.47
C SER A 456 1.34 -38.07 -5.34
N LEU A 457 2.32 -38.96 -5.56
CA LEU A 457 3.72 -38.55 -5.65
C LEU A 457 3.98 -37.83 -7.00
N PRO A 458 4.86 -36.81 -7.04
CA PRO A 458 5.15 -36.08 -8.28
C PRO A 458 5.61 -37.01 -9.41
N VAL A 459 5.02 -36.83 -10.60
CA VAL A 459 5.43 -37.54 -11.81
C VAL A 459 6.70 -36.88 -12.34
N LEU A 460 7.78 -37.66 -12.42
CA LEU A 460 9.09 -37.17 -12.84
C LEU A 460 9.36 -37.51 -14.31
N GLN A 461 9.78 -36.52 -15.10
CA GLN A 461 10.22 -36.72 -16.49
C GLN A 461 11.70 -36.33 -16.68
N PRO A 462 12.52 -37.16 -17.35
CA PRO A 462 13.93 -36.86 -17.57
C PRO A 462 14.14 -36.02 -18.84
N LEU A 463 14.02 -34.69 -18.76
CA LEU A 463 14.45 -33.79 -19.85
C LEU A 463 14.92 -32.42 -19.33
N SER A 464 16.00 -31.90 -19.92
CA SER A 464 16.42 -30.52 -19.68
C SER A 464 15.30 -29.55 -20.07
N SER A 465 15.02 -28.55 -19.22
CA SER A 465 14.07 -27.47 -19.56
C SER A 465 14.59 -26.49 -20.63
N LYS A 466 15.81 -26.69 -21.14
CA LYS A 466 16.32 -26.02 -22.34
C LYS A 466 15.60 -26.51 -23.59
N SER A 467 15.15 -25.57 -24.41
CA SER A 467 14.40 -25.87 -25.63
C SER A 467 14.73 -24.85 -26.71
N THR A 468 15.34 -25.32 -27.79
CA THR A 468 15.56 -24.58 -29.04
C THR A 468 14.25 -23.96 -29.54
N THR A 469 13.15 -24.72 -29.48
CA THR A 469 11.82 -24.27 -29.92
C THR A 469 11.32 -23.08 -29.09
N LYS A 470 11.29 -23.21 -27.74
CA LYS A 470 10.87 -22.09 -26.86
C LYS A 470 11.80 -20.89 -26.99
N ALA A 471 13.11 -21.11 -27.14
CA ALA A 471 14.07 -20.03 -27.33
C ALA A 471 13.80 -19.24 -28.64
N VAL A 472 13.48 -19.94 -29.74
CA VAL A 472 13.11 -19.32 -31.03
C VAL A 472 11.76 -18.62 -30.95
N GLU A 473 10.79 -19.19 -30.25
CA GLU A 473 9.47 -18.61 -30.01
C GLU A 473 9.57 -17.25 -29.30
N PHE A 474 10.18 -17.21 -28.10
CA PHE A 474 10.38 -15.96 -27.36
C PHE A 474 11.21 -14.94 -28.14
N ARG A 475 12.23 -15.37 -28.90
CA ARG A 475 12.99 -14.47 -29.79
C ARG A 475 12.12 -13.89 -30.90
N THR A 476 11.15 -14.64 -31.41
CA THR A 476 10.23 -14.21 -32.46
C THR A 476 9.21 -13.20 -31.93
N ILE A 477 8.69 -13.43 -30.72
CA ILE A 477 7.86 -12.46 -30.00
C ILE A 477 8.66 -11.16 -29.75
N GLY A 478 9.87 -11.27 -29.21
CA GLY A 478 10.75 -10.10 -28.99
C GLY A 478 11.06 -9.34 -30.28
N ASN A 479 11.26 -10.03 -31.40
CA ASN A 479 11.42 -9.40 -32.72
C ASN A 479 10.16 -8.64 -33.18
N CYS A 480 8.97 -9.09 -32.78
CA CYS A 480 7.73 -8.38 -33.07
C CYS A 480 7.66 -7.08 -32.27
N GLU A 481 7.84 -7.15 -30.95
CA GLU A 481 7.86 -6.00 -30.04
C GLU A 481 8.91 -4.95 -30.46
N TYR A 482 10.11 -5.39 -30.81
CA TYR A 482 11.20 -4.53 -31.23
C TYR A 482 10.86 -3.74 -32.51
N ARG A 483 10.18 -4.35 -33.49
CA ARG A 483 9.69 -3.64 -34.69
C ARG A 483 8.62 -2.60 -34.37
N HIS A 484 7.81 -2.84 -33.35
CA HIS A 484 6.81 -1.89 -32.83
C HIS A 484 7.41 -0.80 -31.91
N ARG A 485 8.76 -0.75 -31.77
CA ARG A 485 9.50 0.14 -30.86
C ARG A 485 9.19 -0.08 -29.37
N ASN A 486 8.66 -1.24 -29.01
CA ASN A 486 8.42 -1.62 -27.62
C ASN A 486 9.68 -2.28 -27.03
N SER A 487 10.75 -1.51 -26.86
CA SER A 487 12.08 -2.04 -26.49
C SER A 487 12.11 -2.72 -25.11
N ILE A 488 11.26 -2.29 -24.16
CA ILE A 488 11.13 -2.92 -22.83
C ILE A 488 10.55 -4.33 -22.96
N GLN A 489 9.44 -4.51 -23.69
CA GLN A 489 8.83 -5.82 -23.87
C GLN A 489 9.67 -6.72 -24.80
N ALA A 490 10.38 -6.14 -25.76
CA ALA A 490 11.37 -6.85 -26.57
C ALA A 490 12.50 -7.41 -25.70
N LEU A 491 13.08 -6.58 -24.82
CA LEU A 491 14.12 -6.96 -23.86
C LEU A 491 13.68 -8.14 -22.98
N LEU A 492 12.50 -8.07 -22.38
CA LEU A 492 11.97 -9.16 -21.53
C LEU A 492 11.85 -10.48 -22.32
N ASN A 493 11.31 -10.44 -23.54
CA ASN A 493 11.19 -11.64 -24.38
C ASN A 493 12.54 -12.16 -24.87
N TYR A 494 13.51 -11.30 -25.14
CA TYR A 494 14.88 -11.73 -25.44
C TYR A 494 15.57 -12.36 -24.22
N THR A 495 15.34 -11.86 -23.00
CA THR A 495 15.84 -12.52 -21.76
C THR A 495 15.20 -13.89 -21.54
N LYS A 496 13.89 -14.06 -21.82
CA LYS A 496 13.26 -15.39 -21.85
C LYS A 496 13.89 -16.30 -22.90
N SER A 497 14.21 -15.77 -24.10
CA SER A 497 14.94 -16.53 -25.13
C SER A 497 16.31 -17.03 -24.63
N VAL A 498 17.10 -16.19 -23.96
CA VAL A 498 18.37 -16.58 -23.30
C VAL A 498 18.12 -17.66 -22.24
N ALA A 499 17.05 -17.56 -21.45
CA ALA A 499 16.73 -18.55 -20.41
C ALA A 499 16.42 -19.95 -20.96
N PHE A 500 15.78 -20.06 -22.13
CA PHE A 500 15.44 -21.35 -22.75
C PHE A 500 16.50 -21.89 -23.72
N ALA A 501 17.42 -21.06 -24.23
CA ALA A 501 18.40 -21.48 -25.22
C ALA A 501 19.43 -22.49 -24.64
N PRO A 502 19.76 -23.57 -25.37
CA PRO A 502 20.87 -24.45 -25.01
C PRO A 502 22.22 -23.71 -25.07
N THR A 503 23.14 -24.05 -24.16
CA THR A 503 24.54 -23.56 -24.18
C THR A 503 25.23 -23.97 -25.48
N GLN A 504 26.18 -23.18 -26.00
CA GLN A 504 26.90 -23.44 -27.25
C GLN A 504 25.99 -23.52 -28.50
N SER A 505 24.79 -22.91 -28.46
CA SER A 505 23.86 -22.88 -29.59
C SER A 505 23.88 -21.56 -30.35
N LYS A 506 23.56 -21.62 -31.65
CA LYS A 506 23.30 -20.40 -32.45
C LYS A 506 22.10 -19.63 -31.91
N GLU A 507 21.11 -20.31 -31.32
CA GLU A 507 19.94 -19.70 -30.70
C GLU A 507 20.30 -18.80 -29.53
N LEU A 508 21.21 -19.24 -28.65
CA LEU A 508 21.75 -18.44 -27.54
C LEU A 508 22.51 -17.21 -28.07
N ALA A 509 23.35 -17.41 -29.08
CA ALA A 509 24.07 -16.33 -29.75
C ALA A 509 23.10 -15.28 -30.36
N TYR A 510 22.02 -15.74 -31.02
CA TYR A 510 20.98 -14.86 -31.55
C TYR A 510 20.17 -14.16 -30.46
N ALA A 511 19.95 -14.80 -29.30
CA ALA A 511 19.24 -14.21 -28.18
C ALA A 511 20.02 -13.01 -27.60
N TYR A 512 21.31 -13.18 -27.28
CA TYR A 512 22.18 -12.08 -26.83
C TYR A 512 22.34 -10.98 -27.92
N ALA A 513 22.50 -11.35 -29.19
CA ALA A 513 22.62 -10.41 -30.30
C ALA A 513 21.35 -9.58 -30.55
N ASN A 514 20.18 -10.12 -30.22
CA ASN A 514 18.91 -9.40 -30.30
C ASN A 514 18.65 -8.58 -29.02
N ARG A 515 18.98 -9.12 -27.83
CA ARG A 515 18.85 -8.40 -26.56
C ARG A 515 19.71 -7.13 -26.52
N SER A 516 20.96 -7.21 -26.98
CA SER A 516 21.82 -6.03 -27.18
C SER A 516 21.26 -4.99 -28.17
N ALA A 517 20.31 -5.33 -29.05
CA ALA A 517 19.61 -4.33 -29.85
C ALA A 517 18.66 -3.49 -28.99
N ALA A 518 17.82 -4.15 -28.20
CA ALA A 518 16.90 -3.48 -27.27
C ALA A 518 17.65 -2.69 -26.18
N LEU A 519 18.76 -3.22 -25.68
CA LEU A 519 19.61 -2.53 -24.70
C LEU A 519 20.21 -1.23 -25.25
N LEU A 520 20.69 -1.22 -26.50
CA LEU A 520 21.15 0.02 -27.15
C LEU A 520 20.03 1.07 -27.22
N ASP A 521 18.84 0.66 -27.66
CA ASP A 521 17.70 1.57 -27.83
C ASP A 521 17.16 2.11 -26.49
N LEU A 522 17.45 1.43 -25.37
CA LEU A 522 17.15 1.84 -24.00
C LEU A 522 18.31 2.59 -23.30
N GLY A 523 19.38 2.92 -24.04
CA GLY A 523 20.56 3.61 -23.49
C GLY A 523 21.41 2.77 -22.52
N ARG A 524 21.18 1.46 -22.43
CA ARG A 524 21.89 0.51 -21.55
C ARG A 524 23.20 0.06 -22.19
N PHE A 525 24.14 0.99 -22.31
CA PHE A 525 25.37 0.79 -23.10
C PHE A 525 26.28 -0.28 -22.51
N HIS A 526 26.42 -0.36 -21.18
CA HIS A 526 27.25 -1.37 -20.50
C HIS A 526 26.68 -2.79 -20.68
N GLU A 527 25.39 -2.96 -20.41
CA GLU A 527 24.64 -4.21 -20.58
C GLU A 527 24.69 -4.69 -22.04
N CYS A 528 24.59 -3.75 -22.98
CA CYS A 528 24.72 -4.01 -24.41
C CYS A 528 26.12 -4.54 -24.78
N LEU A 529 27.19 -3.99 -24.19
CA LEU A 529 28.57 -4.46 -24.43
C LEU A 529 28.77 -5.89 -23.91
N LEU A 530 28.25 -6.21 -22.71
CA LEU A 530 28.28 -7.56 -22.15
C LEU A 530 27.63 -8.57 -23.11
N ASP A 531 26.41 -8.26 -23.58
CA ASP A 531 25.68 -9.14 -24.51
C ASP A 531 26.31 -9.24 -25.90
N ILE A 532 26.96 -8.19 -26.40
CA ILE A 532 27.76 -8.26 -27.64
C ILE A 532 28.93 -9.23 -27.46
N ASN A 533 29.69 -9.09 -26.37
CA ASN A 533 30.84 -9.95 -26.09
C ASN A 533 30.40 -11.42 -25.90
N ARG A 534 29.28 -11.67 -25.21
CA ARG A 534 28.69 -13.01 -25.06
C ARG A 534 28.23 -13.60 -26.40
N ALA A 535 27.52 -12.83 -27.22
CA ALA A 535 27.11 -13.26 -28.55
C ALA A 535 28.33 -13.65 -29.41
N LEU A 536 29.44 -12.91 -29.34
CA LEU A 536 30.67 -13.20 -30.09
C LEU A 536 31.45 -14.42 -29.59
N ARG A 537 31.29 -14.81 -28.31
CA ARG A 537 31.87 -16.03 -27.72
C ARG A 537 31.05 -17.29 -28.02
N GLU A 538 29.76 -17.15 -28.27
CA GLU A 538 28.87 -18.21 -28.71
C GLU A 538 28.94 -18.43 -30.24
N ASN A 539 28.20 -19.42 -30.75
CA ASN A 539 28.18 -19.81 -32.18
C ASN A 539 27.43 -18.78 -33.09
N TYR A 540 27.90 -17.53 -33.12
CA TYR A 540 27.32 -16.45 -33.94
C TYR A 540 27.88 -16.42 -35.38
N PRO A 541 27.03 -16.31 -36.41
CA PRO A 541 27.47 -16.34 -37.81
C PRO A 541 28.43 -15.20 -38.20
N ASP A 542 29.53 -15.54 -38.88
CA ASP A 542 30.56 -14.57 -39.30
C ASP A 542 30.02 -13.43 -40.17
N ASN A 543 29.09 -13.73 -41.08
CA ASN A 543 28.44 -12.75 -41.93
C ASN A 543 27.58 -11.72 -41.15
N LEU A 544 27.24 -12.00 -39.89
CA LEU A 544 26.50 -11.09 -39.02
C LEU A 544 27.40 -10.37 -38.00
N LYS A 545 28.62 -10.85 -37.72
CA LYS A 545 29.54 -10.27 -36.71
C LYS A 545 29.76 -8.77 -36.91
N LYS A 546 29.84 -8.29 -38.16
CA LYS A 546 29.95 -6.86 -38.48
C LYS A 546 28.87 -6.00 -37.80
N LYS A 547 27.61 -6.47 -37.76
CA LYS A 547 26.48 -5.75 -37.14
C LYS A 547 26.67 -5.58 -35.63
N LEU A 548 27.25 -6.57 -34.95
CA LEU A 548 27.59 -6.48 -33.52
C LEU A 548 28.79 -5.56 -33.27
N LEU A 549 29.81 -5.60 -34.14
CA LEU A 549 30.98 -4.72 -34.02
C LEU A 549 30.63 -3.25 -34.26
N ASP A 550 29.76 -2.96 -35.22
CA ASP A 550 29.27 -1.59 -35.46
C ASP A 550 28.40 -1.11 -34.29
N ARG A 551 27.59 -1.99 -33.67
CA ARG A 551 26.89 -1.69 -32.41
C ARG A 551 27.86 -1.41 -31.25
N LYS A 552 28.94 -2.21 -31.11
CA LYS A 552 29.97 -2.06 -30.07
C LYS A 552 30.57 -0.66 -30.11
N LYS A 553 30.91 -0.15 -31.30
CA LYS A 553 31.42 1.22 -31.50
C LYS A 553 30.44 2.29 -31.00
N THR A 554 29.15 2.16 -31.33
CA THR A 554 28.11 3.11 -30.88
C THR A 554 27.98 3.14 -29.36
N CYS A 555 27.97 1.97 -28.71
CA CYS A 555 27.91 1.88 -27.25
C CYS A 555 29.11 2.57 -26.58
N VAL A 556 30.32 2.33 -27.08
CA VAL A 556 31.55 2.93 -26.53
C VAL A 556 31.52 4.46 -26.66
N ALA A 557 31.17 4.99 -27.84
CA ALA A 557 31.11 6.44 -28.07
C ALA A 557 30.07 7.15 -27.17
N ASN A 558 28.89 6.55 -27.00
CA ASN A 558 27.85 7.10 -26.12
C ASN A 558 28.25 7.02 -24.63
N PHE A 559 28.84 5.91 -24.19
CA PHE A 559 29.28 5.74 -22.81
C PHE A 559 30.43 6.70 -22.44
N GLN A 560 31.39 6.89 -23.34
CA GLN A 560 32.44 7.91 -23.18
C GLN A 560 31.86 9.33 -23.05
N SER A 561 30.81 9.63 -23.82
CA SER A 561 30.10 10.92 -23.74
C SER A 561 29.36 11.11 -22.41
N MET A 562 28.73 10.05 -21.87
CA MET A 562 28.13 10.06 -20.54
C MET A 562 29.17 10.27 -19.42
N LEU A 563 30.32 9.59 -19.49
CA LEU A 563 31.43 9.76 -18.54
C LEU A 563 32.02 11.18 -18.57
N ALA A 564 32.07 11.82 -19.73
CA ALA A 564 32.52 13.21 -19.85
C ALA A 564 31.51 14.17 -19.19
N LEU A 565 30.20 13.92 -19.39
CA LEU A 565 29.13 14.72 -18.79
C LEU A 565 29.10 14.59 -17.25
N SER A 566 29.19 13.37 -16.71
CA SER A 566 29.14 13.15 -15.25
C SER A 566 30.32 13.80 -14.52
N ARG A 567 31.51 13.78 -15.11
CA ARG A 567 32.71 14.48 -14.61
C ARG A 567 32.60 16.01 -14.61
N SER A 568 31.64 16.58 -15.35
CA SER A 568 31.39 18.03 -15.41
C SER A 568 30.34 18.52 -14.40
N LEU A 569 29.68 17.60 -13.69
CA LEU A 569 28.63 17.91 -12.71
C LEU A 569 29.19 17.96 -11.28
N PRO A 570 28.51 18.66 -10.34
CA PRO A 570 28.84 18.58 -8.92
C PRO A 570 28.89 17.13 -8.45
N HIS A 571 29.86 16.78 -7.61
CA HIS A 571 30.21 15.41 -7.22
C HIS A 571 28.99 14.53 -6.90
N ASP A 572 28.02 15.09 -6.18
CA ASP A 572 26.86 14.37 -5.65
C ASP A 572 25.85 14.06 -6.79
N ILE A 573 25.63 15.02 -7.68
CA ILE A 573 24.80 14.86 -8.90
C ILE A 573 25.51 13.96 -9.93
N GLY A 574 26.84 14.08 -10.04
CA GLY A 574 27.67 13.26 -10.92
C GLY A 574 27.67 11.78 -10.53
N GLN A 575 27.60 11.47 -9.23
CA GLN A 575 27.41 10.10 -8.74
C GLN A 575 25.99 9.57 -9.01
N HIS A 576 24.94 10.39 -8.95
CA HIS A 576 23.58 9.93 -9.26
C HIS A 576 23.34 9.67 -10.76
N LEU A 577 23.99 10.43 -11.65
CA LEU A 577 23.96 10.17 -13.09
C LEU A 577 24.87 9.00 -13.52
N LEU A 578 25.82 8.61 -12.67
CA LEU A 578 26.58 7.37 -12.76
C LEU A 578 26.01 6.33 -11.79
N LEU A 579 24.83 5.77 -12.11
CA LEU A 579 24.39 4.51 -11.52
C LEU A 579 25.37 3.39 -11.93
N GLY A 580 26.45 3.32 -11.17
CA GLY A 580 27.57 2.42 -11.33
C GLY A 580 28.91 3.14 -11.38
N LYS A 581 29.71 2.94 -10.32
CA LYS A 581 31.18 3.11 -10.33
C LYS A 581 31.85 2.09 -11.27
N ALA A 582 31.60 2.19 -12.57
CA ALA A 582 32.51 1.59 -13.55
C ALA A 582 33.75 2.48 -13.59
N SER A 583 34.93 1.94 -13.25
CA SER A 583 36.17 2.65 -13.52
C SER A 583 36.40 2.71 -15.04
N LEU A 584 37.16 3.70 -15.49
CA LEU A 584 37.50 3.79 -16.92
C LEU A 584 38.39 2.60 -17.35
N GLU A 585 39.11 2.00 -16.40
CA GLU A 585 39.96 0.81 -16.60
C GLU A 585 39.11 -0.47 -16.77
N GLU A 586 38.03 -0.64 -15.99
CA GLU A 586 37.08 -1.76 -16.16
C GLU A 586 36.40 -1.72 -17.54
N LEU A 587 36.16 -0.52 -18.08
CA LEU A 587 35.67 -0.35 -19.44
C LEU A 587 36.72 -0.76 -20.47
N GLU A 588 37.99 -0.40 -20.27
CA GLU A 588 39.10 -0.78 -21.14
C GLU A 588 39.35 -2.30 -21.13
N GLU A 589 39.20 -2.99 -19.99
CA GLU A 589 39.19 -4.45 -19.93
C GLU A 589 38.01 -5.06 -20.70
N SER A 590 36.81 -4.48 -20.63
CA SER A 590 35.62 -4.95 -21.37
C SER A 590 35.74 -4.86 -22.90
N LEU A 591 36.71 -4.07 -23.39
CA LEU A 591 37.01 -3.95 -24.82
C LEU A 591 37.80 -5.15 -25.34
N ASN A 592 38.62 -5.81 -24.50
CA ASN A 592 39.39 -6.99 -24.88
C ASN A 592 38.47 -8.20 -25.12
N PRO A 593 38.45 -8.80 -26.33
CA PRO A 593 37.60 -9.97 -26.61
C PRO A 593 37.99 -11.18 -25.75
N ASP A 594 39.28 -11.32 -25.44
CA ASP A 594 39.88 -12.44 -24.70
C ASP A 594 39.97 -12.18 -23.17
N GLY A 595 39.49 -11.03 -22.68
CA GLY A 595 39.52 -10.68 -21.26
C GLY A 595 38.52 -11.46 -20.40
N THR A 596 38.84 -11.68 -19.13
CA THR A 596 37.89 -12.15 -18.12
C THR A 596 36.67 -11.21 -18.04
N GLU A 597 35.46 -11.73 -17.82
CA GLU A 597 34.27 -10.87 -17.71
C GLU A 597 34.44 -9.89 -16.53
N PRO A 598 34.31 -8.56 -16.74
CA PRO A 598 34.28 -7.60 -15.64
C PRO A 598 33.03 -7.80 -14.78
N PRO A 599 32.99 -7.26 -13.54
CA PRO A 599 31.84 -7.39 -12.65
C PRO A 599 30.55 -6.93 -13.34
N THR A 600 29.60 -7.84 -13.51
CA THR A 600 28.40 -7.64 -14.35
C THR A 600 27.36 -6.66 -13.78
N HIS A 601 27.63 -6.04 -12.63
CA HIS A 601 26.79 -5.02 -12.03
C HIS A 601 27.59 -4.21 -11.00
N ILE A 602 27.34 -2.90 -10.93
CA ILE A 602 27.84 -2.06 -9.86
C ILE A 602 26.66 -1.65 -8.98
N SER A 603 26.38 -2.47 -7.98
CA SER A 603 25.41 -2.19 -6.92
C SER A 603 25.96 -1.12 -5.98
N ILE A 604 25.08 -0.36 -5.33
CA ILE A 604 25.47 0.43 -4.15
C ILE A 604 25.84 -0.60 -3.06
N PRO A 605 27.11 -0.66 -2.60
CA PRO A 605 27.49 -1.61 -1.57
C PRO A 605 26.74 -1.29 -0.26
N PRO A 606 26.44 -2.29 0.58
CA PRO A 606 25.93 -2.04 1.92
C PRO A 606 26.85 -1.06 2.67
N PRO A 607 26.29 -0.13 3.47
CA PRO A 607 27.08 0.83 4.22
C PRO A 607 27.97 0.13 5.23
N GLU A 608 29.16 0.67 5.49
CA GLU A 608 30.06 0.12 6.50
C GLU A 608 29.59 0.43 7.93
N ILE A 609 30.13 -0.31 8.89
CA ILE A 609 29.91 -0.12 10.33
C ILE A 609 31.20 0.43 10.93
N ASP A 610 31.20 1.71 11.32
CA ASP A 610 32.36 2.45 11.83
C ASP A 610 33.07 1.74 12.99
N PHE A 611 32.28 1.16 13.90
CA PHE A 611 32.77 0.46 15.09
C PHE A 611 32.10 -0.90 15.22
N LYS A 612 32.76 -1.95 14.75
CA LYS A 612 32.23 -3.33 14.74
C LYS A 612 32.25 -3.99 16.13
N ASN A 613 31.27 -4.83 16.40
CA ASN A 613 31.17 -5.63 17.62
C ASN A 613 32.16 -6.81 17.57
N LYS A 614 32.91 -7.02 18.65
CA LYS A 614 33.93 -8.07 18.77
C LYS A 614 33.37 -9.50 18.74
N THR A 615 32.14 -9.72 19.21
CA THR A 615 31.49 -11.05 19.24
C THR A 615 30.43 -11.25 18.14
N ILE A 616 30.07 -10.17 17.43
CA ILE A 616 29.08 -10.16 16.34
C ILE A 616 29.67 -9.33 15.18
N PRO A 617 30.50 -9.92 14.30
CA PRO A 617 31.33 -9.15 13.35
C PRO A 617 30.55 -8.20 12.42
N ASN A 618 29.30 -8.54 12.12
CA ASN A 618 28.41 -7.83 11.19
C ASN A 618 27.48 -6.83 11.91
N ALA A 619 27.76 -6.51 13.17
CA ALA A 619 26.98 -5.58 14.00
C ALA A 619 27.83 -4.45 14.57
N SER A 620 27.17 -3.35 14.95
CA SER A 620 27.78 -2.24 15.69
C SER A 620 28.14 -2.65 17.12
N GLY A 621 29.31 -2.22 17.59
CA GLY A 621 29.73 -2.35 18.99
C GLY A 621 28.84 -1.57 19.97
N LYS A 622 27.92 -0.75 19.46
CA LYS A 622 26.83 -0.12 20.23
C LYS A 622 25.66 -1.05 20.55
N ILE A 623 25.63 -2.30 20.08
CA ILE A 623 24.61 -3.29 20.44
C ILE A 623 25.24 -4.59 20.95
N LYS A 624 24.50 -5.36 21.76
CA LYS A 624 24.89 -6.72 22.20
C LYS A 624 23.68 -7.62 22.36
N ILE A 625 23.88 -8.93 22.25
CA ILE A 625 22.91 -9.94 22.67
C ILE A 625 22.92 -10.03 24.21
N LYS A 626 21.73 -10.11 24.81
CA LYS A 626 21.47 -10.32 26.24
C LYS A 626 20.42 -11.41 26.39
N VAL A 627 20.75 -12.47 27.13
CA VAL A 627 19.77 -13.50 27.51
C VAL A 627 19.14 -13.14 28.86
N THR A 628 17.82 -13.27 28.95
CA THR A 628 17.04 -13.03 30.17
C THR A 628 16.95 -14.29 31.05
N PRO A 629 16.54 -14.19 32.33
CA PRO A 629 16.42 -15.35 33.22
C PRO A 629 15.44 -16.43 32.73
N ASP A 630 14.45 -16.06 31.92
CA ASP A 630 13.49 -16.94 31.24
C ASP A 630 13.97 -17.43 29.86
N ASN A 631 15.28 -17.42 29.61
CA ASN A 631 15.93 -17.90 28.38
C ASN A 631 15.50 -17.20 27.08
N LYS A 632 14.95 -15.98 27.14
CA LYS A 632 14.69 -15.17 25.94
C LYS A 632 15.94 -14.41 25.51
N ILE A 633 16.11 -14.27 24.20
CA ILE A 633 17.23 -13.56 23.58
C ILE A 633 16.75 -12.17 23.17
N ASN A 634 17.36 -11.13 23.75
CA ASN A 634 17.10 -9.73 23.40
C ASN A 634 18.39 -9.09 22.85
N VAL A 635 18.29 -8.25 21.84
CA VAL A 635 19.38 -7.34 21.45
C VAL A 635 19.19 -6.01 22.17
N VAL A 636 20.24 -5.49 22.82
CA VAL A 636 20.20 -4.25 23.61
C VAL A 636 21.34 -3.30 23.25
N ALA A 637 21.09 -2.00 23.36
CA ALA A 637 22.09 -0.96 23.19
C ALA A 637 23.12 -0.97 24.34
N THR A 638 24.39 -0.73 24.02
CA THR A 638 25.51 -0.59 24.97
C THR A 638 25.96 0.86 25.14
N ALA A 639 25.56 1.74 24.22
CA ALA A 639 25.79 3.18 24.22
C ALA A 639 24.59 3.89 23.56
N ASP A 640 24.54 5.22 23.66
CA ASP A 640 23.53 6.01 22.94
C ASP A 640 23.73 5.93 21.41
N ILE A 641 22.62 5.69 20.71
CA ILE A 641 22.53 5.56 19.24
C ILE A 641 21.68 6.72 18.72
N LYS A 642 22.17 7.43 17.70
CA LYS A 642 21.45 8.49 16.98
C LYS A 642 20.56 7.88 15.88
N PRO A 643 19.50 8.57 15.43
CA PRO A 643 18.80 8.20 14.20
C PRO A 643 19.76 8.09 13.00
N GLY A 644 19.47 7.16 12.08
CA GLY A 644 20.25 6.93 10.85
C GLY A 644 21.47 6.00 10.99
N GLU A 645 22.00 5.80 12.20
CA GLU A 645 23.15 4.92 12.46
C GLU A 645 22.91 3.47 12.01
N VAL A 646 23.94 2.85 11.42
CA VAL A 646 23.92 1.44 10.99
C VAL A 646 24.24 0.54 12.18
N LEU A 647 23.31 -0.36 12.51
CA LEU A 647 23.44 -1.27 13.66
C LEU A 647 23.80 -2.70 13.26
N VAL A 648 23.32 -3.17 12.10
CA VAL A 648 23.64 -4.51 11.56
C VAL A 648 23.66 -4.44 10.03
N VAL A 649 24.64 -5.09 9.42
CA VAL A 649 24.65 -5.41 7.97
C VAL A 649 24.53 -6.92 7.86
N ALA A 650 23.30 -7.42 7.76
CA ALA A 650 23.02 -8.85 7.83
C ALA A 650 23.05 -9.47 6.44
N GLU A 651 24.06 -10.31 6.19
CA GLU A 651 24.02 -11.31 5.13
C GLU A 651 22.97 -12.38 5.47
N PRO A 652 22.20 -12.88 4.50
CA PRO A 652 21.33 -14.02 4.71
C PRO A 652 22.14 -15.32 4.86
N PHE A 653 21.68 -16.22 5.73
CA PHE A 653 22.12 -17.62 5.71
C PHE A 653 21.71 -18.29 4.39
N LEU A 654 20.51 -17.97 3.92
CA LEU A 654 20.02 -18.25 2.56
C LEU A 654 19.00 -17.21 2.13
N SER A 655 18.83 -17.05 0.82
CA SER A 655 17.76 -16.23 0.24
C SER A 655 17.08 -16.96 -0.94
N GLY A 656 15.78 -16.76 -1.13
CA GLY A 656 14.98 -17.21 -2.28
C GLY A 656 14.31 -16.03 -2.99
N LEU A 657 14.48 -15.92 -4.31
CA LEU A 657 13.88 -14.87 -5.15
C LEU A 657 12.44 -15.28 -5.47
N ASN A 658 11.49 -14.34 -5.53
CA ASN A 658 10.11 -14.65 -5.95
C ASN A 658 10.07 -14.86 -7.48
N ASP A 659 9.24 -15.79 -7.96
CA ASP A 659 9.31 -16.29 -9.35
C ASP A 659 9.02 -15.21 -10.41
N GLU A 660 8.17 -14.23 -10.08
CA GLU A 660 7.87 -13.07 -10.92
C GLU A 660 9.12 -12.23 -11.29
N TYR A 661 10.22 -12.37 -10.54
CA TYR A 661 11.46 -11.64 -10.76
C TYR A 661 12.59 -12.44 -11.44
N ILE A 662 12.39 -13.73 -11.77
CA ILE A 662 13.41 -14.60 -12.37
C ILE A 662 14.05 -13.99 -13.63
N PHE A 663 13.30 -13.24 -14.43
CA PHE A 663 13.79 -12.61 -15.67
C PHE A 663 14.27 -11.17 -15.51
N THR A 664 14.33 -10.63 -14.29
CA THR A 664 14.75 -9.25 -14.00
C THR A 664 15.84 -9.12 -12.94
N HIS A 665 15.99 -10.11 -12.04
CA HIS A 665 16.98 -10.10 -10.98
C HIS A 665 17.81 -11.38 -10.94
N CYS A 666 19.01 -11.30 -10.37
CA CYS A 666 19.87 -12.46 -10.16
C CYS A 666 19.34 -13.37 -9.03
N ALA A 667 19.15 -14.66 -9.30
CA ALA A 667 18.68 -15.66 -8.32
C ALA A 667 19.65 -15.92 -7.14
N ASN A 668 20.86 -15.32 -7.14
CA ASN A 668 21.85 -15.43 -6.06
C ASN A 668 21.87 -14.19 -5.16
N CYS A 669 22.14 -13.00 -5.73
CA CYS A 669 22.28 -11.74 -4.97
C CYS A 669 21.08 -10.80 -5.11
N PHE A 670 20.06 -11.13 -5.90
CA PHE A 670 18.85 -10.32 -6.15
C PHE A 670 19.12 -8.95 -6.78
N VAL A 671 20.35 -8.69 -7.21
CA VAL A 671 20.67 -7.55 -8.08
C VAL A 671 19.82 -7.60 -9.34
N ARG A 672 19.09 -6.52 -9.61
CA ARG A 672 18.41 -6.27 -10.89
C ARG A 672 19.44 -6.09 -12.00
N THR A 673 19.23 -6.70 -13.17
CA THR A 673 20.00 -6.36 -14.37
C THR A 673 19.29 -6.83 -15.62
N GLU A 674 19.37 -6.03 -16.68
CA GLU A 674 18.83 -6.34 -17.99
C GLU A 674 19.71 -7.36 -18.76
N ALA A 675 20.96 -7.59 -18.32
CA ALA A 675 21.96 -8.45 -18.95
C ALA A 675 22.17 -9.80 -18.24
N LEU A 676 21.10 -10.42 -17.71
CA LEU A 676 21.18 -11.73 -17.05
C LEU A 676 21.72 -12.86 -17.96
N ILE A 677 22.52 -13.76 -17.39
CA ILE A 677 22.95 -15.04 -17.97
C ILE A 677 22.13 -16.21 -17.42
N HIS A 678 22.05 -17.32 -18.15
CA HIS A 678 21.28 -18.50 -17.76
C HIS A 678 22.09 -19.55 -16.99
N CYS A 679 21.38 -20.41 -16.23
CA CYS A 679 21.89 -21.74 -15.86
C CYS A 679 22.06 -22.61 -17.13
N PRO A 680 23.17 -23.35 -17.33
CA PRO A 680 23.34 -24.23 -18.49
C PRO A 680 22.27 -25.33 -18.61
N ASN A 681 21.78 -25.82 -17.47
CA ASN A 681 20.99 -27.06 -17.41
C ASN A 681 19.47 -26.83 -17.34
N CYS A 682 19.03 -25.70 -16.76
CA CYS A 682 17.61 -25.36 -16.60
C CYS A 682 17.28 -23.92 -17.05
N SER A 683 15.99 -23.65 -17.27
CA SER A 683 15.46 -22.32 -17.61
C SER A 683 14.86 -21.55 -16.42
N LEU A 684 14.96 -22.10 -15.21
CA LEU A 684 14.21 -21.65 -14.03
C LEU A 684 14.92 -20.56 -13.22
N VAL A 685 16.22 -20.34 -13.44
CA VAL A 685 17.00 -19.33 -12.73
C VAL A 685 17.99 -18.63 -13.65
N MET A 686 18.21 -17.36 -13.35
CA MET A 686 19.07 -16.44 -14.09
C MET A 686 20.03 -15.73 -13.12
N TYR A 687 21.19 -15.29 -13.62
CA TYR A 687 22.24 -14.69 -12.80
C TYR A 687 22.81 -13.44 -13.45
N CYS A 688 23.33 -12.48 -12.68
CA CYS A 688 24.00 -11.31 -13.26
C CYS A 688 25.28 -11.71 -14.02
N GLY A 689 26.06 -12.64 -13.49
CA GLY A 689 27.31 -13.12 -14.10
C GLY A 689 27.79 -14.46 -13.53
N ALA A 690 28.90 -14.99 -14.08
CA ALA A 690 29.41 -16.32 -13.81
C ALA A 690 29.64 -16.61 -12.31
N ARG A 691 30.28 -15.67 -11.58
CA ARG A 691 30.53 -15.78 -10.13
C ARG A 691 29.25 -16.03 -9.32
N CYS A 692 28.15 -15.35 -9.63
CA CYS A 692 26.88 -15.53 -8.93
C CYS A 692 26.20 -16.86 -9.29
N ARG A 693 26.35 -17.33 -10.54
CA ARG A 693 25.91 -18.65 -10.97
C ARG A 693 26.65 -19.77 -10.24
N GLU A 694 27.98 -19.68 -10.17
CA GLU A 694 28.84 -20.67 -9.49
C GLU A 694 28.61 -20.68 -7.98
N ASN A 695 28.48 -19.50 -7.35
CA ASN A 695 28.13 -19.39 -5.93
C ASN A 695 26.79 -20.06 -5.62
N ALA A 696 25.75 -19.80 -6.40
CA ALA A 696 24.46 -20.47 -6.24
C ALA A 696 24.56 -21.98 -6.46
N PHE A 697 25.21 -22.41 -7.55
CA PHE A 697 25.40 -23.83 -7.90
C PHE A 697 26.10 -24.60 -6.77
N ASN A 698 27.14 -24.03 -6.18
CA ASN A 698 27.90 -24.64 -5.08
C ASN A 698 27.16 -24.60 -3.74
N LYS A 699 26.32 -23.58 -3.47
CA LYS A 699 25.57 -23.46 -2.21
C LYS A 699 24.29 -24.31 -2.18
N PHE A 700 23.48 -24.30 -3.24
CA PHE A 700 22.15 -24.92 -3.25
C PHE A 700 21.67 -25.36 -4.64
N HIS A 701 22.09 -24.68 -5.72
CA HIS A 701 21.41 -24.84 -7.00
C HIS A 701 21.76 -26.12 -7.77
N ARG A 702 22.85 -26.85 -7.45
CA ARG A 702 23.14 -28.14 -8.10
C ARG A 702 22.00 -29.14 -7.84
N THR A 703 21.68 -29.39 -6.57
CA THR A 703 20.60 -30.30 -6.18
C THR A 703 19.22 -29.78 -6.59
N GLU A 704 18.97 -28.47 -6.51
CA GLU A 704 17.73 -27.88 -7.03
C GLU A 704 17.57 -28.06 -8.52
N CYS A 705 18.64 -27.86 -9.30
CA CYS A 705 18.59 -28.01 -10.75
C CYS A 705 18.26 -29.44 -11.16
N GLU A 706 18.76 -30.43 -10.42
CA GLU A 706 18.37 -31.84 -10.61
C GLU A 706 16.87 -32.00 -10.35
N ILE A 707 16.38 -31.62 -9.15
CA ILE A 707 14.97 -31.81 -8.75
C ILE A 707 14.00 -31.06 -9.66
N PHE A 708 14.17 -29.75 -9.84
CA PHE A 708 13.23 -28.93 -10.61
C PHE A 708 13.28 -29.21 -12.11
N SER A 709 14.34 -29.82 -12.64
CA SER A 709 14.35 -30.29 -14.03
C SER A 709 13.43 -31.48 -14.28
N MET A 710 12.97 -32.16 -13.22
CA MET A 710 12.14 -33.36 -13.32
C MET A 710 10.64 -33.11 -13.10
N LEU A 711 10.25 -31.96 -12.56
CA LEU A 711 8.84 -31.63 -12.30
C LEU A 711 8.12 -31.20 -13.59
N THR A 712 6.86 -31.60 -13.73
CA THR A 712 5.98 -31.12 -14.81
C THR A 712 5.34 -29.76 -14.46
N PRO A 713 4.89 -28.96 -15.43
CA PRO A 713 4.20 -27.69 -15.18
C PRO A 713 2.93 -27.82 -14.30
N GLU A 714 2.31 -28.99 -14.30
CA GLU A 714 1.16 -29.32 -13.45
C GLU A 714 1.53 -29.50 -11.96
N ASN A 715 2.82 -29.55 -11.64
CA ASN A 715 3.39 -29.68 -10.30
C ASN A 715 4.27 -28.45 -9.92
N GLU A 716 4.19 -27.34 -10.65
CA GLU A 716 5.00 -26.12 -10.40
C GLU A 716 4.54 -25.27 -9.19
N ASP A 717 3.34 -25.52 -8.63
CA ASP A 717 2.79 -24.82 -7.45
C ASP A 717 3.48 -25.22 -6.11
N VAL A 718 4.81 -25.07 -6.06
CA VAL A 718 5.63 -25.27 -4.87
C VAL A 718 5.67 -23.98 -4.05
N SER A 719 4.96 -23.96 -2.92
CA SER A 719 4.97 -22.80 -2.02
C SER A 719 6.39 -22.38 -1.62
N LEU A 720 6.70 -21.09 -1.80
CA LEU A 720 7.99 -20.45 -1.55
C LEU A 720 8.63 -20.81 -0.19
N MET A 721 7.82 -20.94 0.86
CA MET A 721 8.30 -21.31 2.20
C MET A 721 8.82 -22.75 2.27
N THR A 722 8.23 -23.64 1.46
CA THR A 722 8.64 -25.06 1.39
C THR A 722 9.95 -25.22 0.62
N TRP A 723 10.15 -24.41 -0.43
CA TRP A 723 11.42 -24.30 -1.14
C TRP A 723 12.52 -23.67 -0.26
N ALA A 724 12.20 -22.62 0.50
CA ALA A 724 13.13 -22.02 1.45
C ALA A 724 13.59 -23.02 2.52
N ALA A 725 12.68 -23.87 3.02
CA ALA A 725 13.02 -24.96 3.93
C ALA A 725 13.95 -26.02 3.30
N LEU A 726 13.79 -26.35 2.01
CA LEU A 726 14.76 -27.17 1.29
C LEU A 726 16.13 -26.48 1.24
N ARG A 727 16.19 -25.20 0.85
CA ARG A 727 17.45 -24.42 0.81
C ARG A 727 18.18 -24.42 2.15
N VAL A 728 17.48 -24.37 3.28
CA VAL A 728 18.09 -24.43 4.63
C VAL A 728 18.99 -25.66 4.72
N ILE A 729 18.45 -26.82 4.36
CA ILE A 729 19.14 -28.11 4.46
C ILE A 729 20.26 -28.26 3.42
N LEU A 730 20.03 -27.78 2.19
CA LEU A 730 21.06 -27.78 1.14
C LEU A 730 22.27 -26.95 1.55
N VAL A 731 22.09 -25.74 2.08
CA VAL A 731 23.20 -24.89 2.54
C VAL A 731 23.87 -25.51 3.77
N ALA A 732 23.10 -25.97 4.76
CA ALA A 732 23.60 -26.57 6.01
C ALA A 732 24.52 -27.77 5.78
N THR A 733 24.10 -28.69 4.90
CA THR A 733 24.80 -29.95 4.64
C THR A 733 25.79 -29.86 3.48
N LYS A 734 26.00 -28.68 2.89
CA LYS A 734 26.73 -28.50 1.62
C LYS A 734 26.23 -29.47 0.53
N GLN A 735 24.92 -29.45 0.29
CA GLN A 735 24.21 -30.29 -0.68
C GLN A 735 24.51 -31.78 -0.45
N GLY A 736 24.30 -32.23 0.80
CA GLY A 736 24.48 -33.62 1.24
C GLY A 736 25.87 -33.98 1.73
N GLN A 737 26.93 -33.30 1.27
CA GLN A 737 28.34 -33.66 1.50
C GLN A 737 28.75 -33.71 2.99
N LYS A 738 28.07 -32.96 3.86
CA LYS A 738 28.30 -32.90 5.32
C LYS A 738 27.12 -33.46 6.13
N LEU A 739 26.21 -34.22 5.52
CA LEU A 739 25.02 -34.73 6.21
C LEU A 739 25.37 -35.50 7.51
N ASP A 740 26.39 -36.37 7.47
CA ASP A 740 26.75 -37.18 8.64
C ASP A 740 27.46 -36.36 9.75
N GLU A 741 28.14 -35.26 9.41
CA GLU A 741 28.65 -34.30 10.40
C GLU A 741 27.49 -33.61 11.13
N ILE A 742 26.49 -33.15 10.36
CA ILE A 742 25.30 -32.46 10.84
C ILE A 742 24.42 -33.39 11.71
N MET A 743 24.21 -34.64 11.29
CA MET A 743 23.52 -35.68 12.07
C MET A 743 24.17 -35.94 13.43
N ASN A 744 25.50 -35.83 13.50
CA ASN A 744 26.24 -36.07 14.73
C ASN A 744 26.40 -34.83 15.62
N HIS A 745 26.06 -33.64 15.13
CA HIS A 745 26.31 -32.37 15.79
C HIS A 745 25.48 -32.22 17.09
N PRO A 746 26.07 -31.74 18.22
CA PRO A 746 25.39 -31.64 19.51
C PRO A 746 24.08 -30.83 19.51
N VAL A 747 23.96 -29.82 18.63
CA VAL A 747 22.73 -29.02 18.44
C VAL A 747 21.46 -29.86 18.32
N TYR A 748 21.55 -30.99 17.60
CA TYR A 748 20.38 -31.85 17.32
C TYR A 748 20.14 -32.92 18.38
N LYS A 749 21.09 -33.13 19.30
CA LYS A 749 21.03 -34.17 20.33
C LYS A 749 20.41 -33.68 21.65
N PHE A 750 20.08 -32.39 21.77
CA PHE A 750 19.53 -31.78 23.00
C PHE A 750 18.32 -30.87 22.71
N PRO A 751 17.32 -30.81 23.62
CA PRO A 751 16.19 -29.87 23.51
C PRO A 751 16.66 -28.41 23.49
N LEU A 752 16.02 -27.57 22.64
CA LEU A 752 16.41 -26.16 22.45
C LEU A 752 16.53 -25.37 23.75
N ALA A 753 15.62 -25.58 24.71
CA ALA A 753 15.59 -24.87 25.99
C ALA A 753 16.86 -25.03 26.83
N LYS A 754 17.60 -26.15 26.71
CA LYS A 754 18.85 -26.39 27.48
C LYS A 754 20.09 -25.75 26.85
N ASN A 755 19.99 -25.28 25.61
CA ASN A 755 21.13 -24.81 24.82
C ASN A 755 21.35 -23.29 24.86
N VAL A 756 20.32 -22.48 25.16
CA VAL A 756 20.36 -21.01 25.01
C VAL A 756 21.55 -20.32 25.71
N HIS A 757 21.88 -20.73 26.93
CA HIS A 757 23.02 -20.17 27.70
C HIS A 757 24.40 -20.53 27.12
N HIS A 758 24.53 -21.56 26.28
CA HIS A 758 25.77 -21.90 25.60
C HIS A 758 26.02 -20.94 24.44
N TYR A 759 25.03 -20.75 23.55
CA TYR A 759 25.14 -19.89 22.38
C TYR A 759 25.35 -18.41 22.72
N ALA A 760 24.80 -17.93 23.84
CA ALA A 760 25.05 -16.59 24.36
C ALA A 760 26.52 -16.30 24.73
N LYS A 761 27.38 -17.33 24.80
CA LYS A 761 28.81 -17.22 25.12
C LYS A 761 29.73 -17.53 23.95
N VAL A 762 29.20 -18.03 22.83
CA VAL A 762 29.94 -18.34 21.61
C VAL A 762 29.92 -17.12 20.67
N GLN A 763 30.94 -16.98 19.84
CA GLN A 763 30.97 -15.93 18.82
C GLN A 763 29.84 -16.17 17.80
N PHE A 764 29.00 -15.16 17.58
CA PHE A 764 27.86 -15.28 16.68
C PHE A 764 28.34 -15.31 15.22
N ASN A 765 27.85 -16.27 14.44
CA ASN A 765 28.16 -16.41 13.02
C ASN A 765 26.86 -16.59 12.20
N SER A 766 26.50 -15.59 11.38
CA SER A 766 25.30 -15.64 10.54
C SER A 766 25.35 -16.73 9.46
N GLN A 767 26.54 -17.22 9.11
CA GLN A 767 26.76 -18.30 8.15
C GLN A 767 26.86 -19.69 8.81
N ASP A 768 26.75 -19.78 10.14
CA ASP A 768 26.68 -21.06 10.85
C ASP A 768 25.23 -21.55 10.98
N TYR A 769 24.99 -22.78 10.57
CA TYR A 769 23.71 -23.44 10.72
C TYR A 769 23.26 -23.54 12.18
N SER A 770 24.17 -23.68 13.17
CA SER A 770 23.75 -23.70 14.58
C SER A 770 23.03 -22.41 14.99
N SER A 771 23.55 -21.28 14.50
CA SER A 771 22.95 -19.96 14.70
C SER A 771 21.61 -19.86 13.96
N ALA A 772 21.52 -20.35 12.72
CA ALA A 772 20.26 -20.41 11.97
C ALA A 772 19.20 -21.29 12.65
N PHE A 773 19.59 -22.45 13.16
CA PHE A 773 18.69 -23.41 13.80
C PHE A 773 18.12 -22.88 15.12
N HIS A 774 18.97 -22.29 15.98
CA HIS A 774 18.50 -21.68 17.21
C HIS A 774 17.71 -20.39 16.91
N HIS A 775 18.31 -19.42 16.23
CA HIS A 775 17.71 -18.09 16.08
C HIS A 775 16.53 -18.04 15.10
N GLY A 776 16.42 -18.99 14.17
CA GLY A 776 15.28 -19.11 13.25
C GLY A 776 13.96 -19.55 13.91
N GLN A 777 14.00 -20.17 15.10
CA GLN A 777 12.83 -20.76 15.77
C GLN A 777 12.19 -19.88 16.86
N PHE A 778 12.84 -18.79 17.31
CA PHE A 778 12.36 -18.03 18.49
C PHE A 778 11.02 -17.30 18.30
N SER A 779 10.57 -17.08 17.05
CA SER A 779 9.22 -16.58 16.78
C SER A 779 8.09 -17.55 17.21
N TYR A 780 8.40 -18.80 17.58
CA TYR A 780 7.43 -19.81 18.06
C TYR A 780 7.74 -20.37 19.47
N ALA A 781 8.54 -19.65 20.28
CA ALA A 781 9.20 -20.16 21.48
C ALA A 781 8.33 -20.61 22.70
N ASN A 782 7.01 -20.77 22.57
CA ASN A 782 6.13 -21.18 23.68
C ASN A 782 5.42 -22.54 23.53
N ASN A 783 5.23 -23.09 22.31
CA ASN A 783 4.37 -24.27 22.10
C ASN A 783 5.08 -25.50 21.50
N PHE A 784 6.41 -25.54 21.50
CA PHE A 784 7.20 -26.64 20.90
C PHE A 784 7.04 -28.01 21.57
N GLU A 785 6.54 -28.08 22.81
CA GLU A 785 6.24 -29.36 23.48
C GLU A 785 4.78 -29.80 23.29
N ASP A 786 3.91 -28.97 22.71
CA ASP A 786 2.48 -29.28 22.50
C ASP A 786 2.16 -29.78 21.08
N PHE A 787 3.06 -30.58 20.50
CA PHE A 787 2.77 -31.38 19.29
C PHE A 787 1.67 -32.44 19.52
N SER A 788 1.18 -32.56 20.76
CA SER A 788 -0.02 -33.27 21.19
C SER A 788 -1.33 -32.70 20.61
N SER A 789 -1.40 -31.41 20.29
CA SER A 789 -2.64 -30.75 19.85
C SER A 789 -3.04 -31.03 18.38
N GLY A 790 -2.27 -31.85 17.67
CA GLY A 790 -2.53 -32.28 16.29
C GLY A 790 -1.80 -31.45 15.23
N LEU A 791 -0.79 -32.03 14.58
CA LEU A 791 -0.23 -31.46 13.36
C LEU A 791 -1.31 -31.39 12.27
N SER A 792 -1.35 -30.28 11.53
CA SER A 792 -2.02 -30.26 10.22
C SER A 792 -1.32 -31.25 9.27
N LEU A 793 -2.08 -31.84 8.34
CA LEU A 793 -1.57 -32.84 7.40
C LEU A 793 -0.54 -32.28 6.42
N ASN A 794 -0.74 -31.04 5.97
CA ASN A 794 -0.02 -30.49 4.82
C ASN A 794 1.52 -30.40 5.01
N PRO A 795 2.07 -29.98 6.17
CA PRO A 795 3.52 -30.02 6.41
C PRO A 795 4.13 -31.43 6.35
N LEU A 796 3.42 -32.46 6.82
CA LEU A 796 3.91 -33.84 6.78
C LEU A 796 3.96 -34.38 5.35
N LEU A 797 2.90 -34.15 4.56
CA LEU A 797 2.89 -34.49 3.12
C LEU A 797 3.98 -33.72 2.36
N THR A 798 4.12 -32.42 2.63
CA THR A 798 5.14 -31.56 2.01
C THR A 798 6.56 -32.09 2.26
N VAL A 799 6.87 -32.43 3.52
CA VAL A 799 8.18 -32.96 3.91
C VAL A 799 8.44 -34.33 3.28
N ALA A 800 7.44 -35.23 3.28
CA ALA A 800 7.54 -36.53 2.62
C ALA A 800 7.81 -36.39 1.11
N THR A 801 7.11 -35.46 0.44
CA THR A 801 7.35 -35.14 -0.98
C THR A 801 8.77 -34.62 -1.23
N TRP A 802 9.28 -33.71 -0.41
CA TRP A 802 10.65 -33.20 -0.56
C TRP A 802 11.72 -34.27 -0.36
N VAL A 803 11.56 -35.17 0.61
CA VAL A 803 12.52 -36.28 0.81
C VAL A 803 12.43 -37.28 -0.34
N TYR A 804 11.24 -37.56 -0.86
CA TYR A 804 11.07 -38.33 -2.09
C TYR A 804 11.80 -37.69 -3.27
N LEU A 805 11.66 -36.38 -3.50
CA LEU A 805 12.37 -35.66 -4.57
C LEU A 805 13.90 -35.68 -4.37
N LEU A 806 14.38 -35.55 -3.13
CA LEU A 806 15.81 -35.63 -2.81
C LEU A 806 16.42 -37.00 -3.13
N ARG A 807 15.66 -38.10 -3.08
CA ARG A 807 16.11 -39.43 -3.51
C ARG A 807 16.47 -39.52 -5.00
N HIS A 808 15.85 -38.68 -5.84
CA HIS A 808 16.14 -38.62 -7.28
C HIS A 808 17.32 -37.69 -7.63
N SER A 809 17.84 -36.98 -6.62
CA SER A 809 19.00 -36.09 -6.72
C SER A 809 20.28 -36.73 -6.18
N SER A 810 21.42 -36.09 -6.43
CA SER A 810 22.73 -36.44 -5.87
C SER A 810 22.87 -36.26 -4.35
N TYR A 811 21.83 -35.74 -3.67
CA TYR A 811 21.90 -35.30 -2.27
C TYR A 811 22.23 -36.43 -1.26
N PHE A 812 21.67 -37.63 -1.43
CA PHE A 812 21.93 -38.76 -0.52
C PHE A 812 23.14 -39.63 -0.94
N GLY A 813 23.70 -39.39 -2.13
CA GLY A 813 24.77 -40.16 -2.76
C GLY A 813 24.50 -40.39 -4.25
N GLU A 814 25.48 -40.98 -4.96
CA GLU A 814 25.34 -41.31 -6.39
C GLU A 814 24.71 -42.68 -6.66
N ASP A 815 24.45 -43.47 -5.62
CA ASP A 815 23.88 -44.83 -5.76
C ASP A 815 22.38 -44.81 -6.08
N LYS A 816 22.08 -44.82 -7.37
CA LYS A 816 20.72 -44.84 -7.91
C LYS A 816 20.08 -46.24 -7.91
N SER A 817 20.69 -47.27 -7.30
CA SER A 817 20.06 -48.60 -7.17
C SER A 817 19.04 -48.69 -6.04
N LEU A 818 18.79 -47.59 -5.31
CA LEU A 818 17.80 -47.53 -4.24
C LEU A 818 16.39 -47.81 -4.77
N ASN A 819 15.66 -48.68 -4.08
CA ASN A 819 14.23 -48.82 -4.28
C ASN A 819 13.53 -47.54 -3.80
N LEU A 820 13.23 -46.64 -4.74
CA LEU A 820 12.63 -45.32 -4.51
C LEU A 820 11.24 -45.39 -3.86
N GLU A 821 10.63 -46.58 -3.83
CA GLU A 821 9.36 -46.89 -3.20
C GLU A 821 9.48 -47.52 -1.80
N ALA A 822 10.68 -47.79 -1.31
CA ALA A 822 10.92 -48.32 0.04
C ALA A 822 10.65 -47.27 1.14
N PRO A 823 10.40 -47.68 2.41
CA PRO A 823 10.34 -46.78 3.56
C PRO A 823 11.54 -45.84 3.66
N PHE A 824 11.39 -44.71 4.34
CA PHE A 824 12.51 -43.80 4.59
C PHE A 824 13.51 -44.41 5.58
N THR A 825 14.79 -44.31 5.24
CA THR A 825 15.92 -44.67 6.10
C THR A 825 16.12 -43.65 7.22
N ASN A 826 16.90 -44.00 8.25
CA ASN A 826 17.21 -43.07 9.35
C ASN A 826 17.89 -41.75 8.90
N ARG A 827 18.68 -41.77 7.80
CA ARG A 827 19.29 -40.55 7.23
C ARG A 827 18.23 -39.67 6.56
N GLU A 828 17.28 -40.28 5.86
CA GLU A 828 16.17 -39.60 5.20
C GLU A 828 15.16 -39.05 6.20
N LEU A 829 14.80 -39.83 7.23
CA LEU A 829 13.95 -39.38 8.34
C LEU A 829 14.59 -38.23 9.12
N PHE A 830 15.90 -38.26 9.38
CA PHE A 830 16.61 -37.12 9.98
C PHE A 830 16.47 -35.86 9.13
N VAL A 831 16.67 -35.97 7.81
CA VAL A 831 16.49 -34.84 6.86
C VAL A 831 15.04 -34.36 6.86
N ALA A 832 14.08 -35.28 6.86
CA ALA A 832 12.65 -34.98 6.95
C ALA A 832 12.32 -34.17 8.23
N SER A 833 12.79 -34.66 9.37
CA SER A 833 12.68 -34.01 10.67
C SER A 833 13.32 -32.60 10.66
N CYS A 834 14.42 -32.40 9.93
CA CYS A 834 15.06 -31.09 9.78
C CYS A 834 14.30 -30.15 8.82
N LEU A 835 13.74 -30.66 7.71
CA LEU A 835 12.87 -29.91 6.81
C LEU A 835 11.60 -29.44 7.55
N LEU A 836 10.98 -30.31 8.35
CA LEU A 836 9.78 -29.99 9.14
C LEU A 836 10.03 -28.86 10.15
N ARG A 837 11.22 -28.82 10.75
CA ARG A 837 11.66 -27.69 11.61
C ARG A 837 11.95 -26.42 10.79
N SER A 838 12.53 -26.57 9.61
CA SER A 838 12.88 -25.45 8.72
C SER A 838 11.65 -24.75 8.11
N LEU A 839 10.53 -25.47 7.96
CA LEU A 839 9.22 -24.90 7.58
C LEU A 839 8.67 -23.88 8.60
N GLN A 840 9.20 -23.86 9.83
CA GLN A 840 8.78 -22.96 10.90
C GLN A 840 9.73 -21.77 11.07
N PHE A 841 10.75 -21.63 10.22
CA PHE A 841 11.69 -20.52 10.30
C PHE A 841 11.07 -19.22 9.81
N ASP A 842 11.33 -18.14 10.52
CA ASP A 842 10.88 -16.80 10.17
C ASP A 842 11.77 -16.21 9.06
N PHE A 843 11.30 -16.28 7.82
CA PHE A 843 11.98 -15.70 6.66
C PHE A 843 11.58 -14.24 6.49
N ARG A 844 12.57 -13.33 6.52
CA ARG A 844 12.34 -11.89 6.34
C ARG A 844 12.28 -11.54 4.87
N THR A 845 11.31 -10.71 4.52
CA THR A 845 11.15 -10.17 3.16
C THR A 845 12.32 -9.26 2.79
N ILE A 846 12.87 -9.48 1.61
CA ILE A 846 13.83 -8.60 0.93
C ILE A 846 13.04 -7.80 -0.10
N LYS A 847 13.23 -6.49 -0.10
CA LYS A 847 12.38 -5.53 -0.81
C LYS A 847 13.14 -4.76 -1.88
N GLU A 848 12.38 -4.18 -2.80
CA GLU A 848 12.83 -3.17 -3.76
C GLU A 848 11.83 -2.02 -3.74
N GLY A 849 12.29 -0.78 -3.55
CA GLY A 849 11.48 0.43 -3.74
C GLY A 849 11.35 0.77 -5.22
N TYR A 850 10.23 1.36 -5.64
CA TYR A 850 10.05 1.81 -7.02
C TYR A 850 9.17 3.05 -7.13
N ASP A 851 9.37 3.82 -8.20
CA ASP A 851 8.51 4.96 -8.53
C ASP A 851 7.27 4.50 -9.29
N ASP A 852 6.06 4.71 -8.76
CA ASP A 852 4.84 4.70 -9.58
C ASP A 852 4.50 6.12 -10.02
N LEU A 853 4.86 6.43 -11.27
CA LEU A 853 4.57 7.72 -11.91
C LEU A 853 3.06 8.03 -12.02
N ASN A 854 2.18 7.06 -11.78
CA ASN A 854 0.73 7.24 -11.77
C ASN A 854 0.17 7.60 -10.38
N ASN A 855 0.91 7.36 -9.29
CA ASN A 855 0.43 7.53 -7.91
C ASN A 855 1.33 8.46 -7.10
N VAL A 856 1.32 9.74 -7.47
CA VAL A 856 2.15 10.82 -6.87
C VAL A 856 1.88 11.11 -5.37
N ASN A 857 0.93 10.39 -4.74
CA ASN A 857 0.54 10.59 -3.34
C ASN A 857 1.15 9.56 -2.36
N GLU A 858 1.64 8.41 -2.85
CA GLU A 858 2.30 7.43 -1.99
C GLU A 858 3.81 7.58 -2.05
N ILE A 859 4.38 8.06 -0.94
CA ILE A 859 5.80 8.42 -0.86
C ILE A 859 6.70 7.18 -1.01
N LEU A 860 6.29 6.00 -0.52
CA LEU A 860 7.08 4.77 -0.59
C LEU A 860 6.22 3.58 -1.03
N LEU A 861 6.40 3.15 -2.28
CA LEU A 861 5.94 1.86 -2.76
C LEU A 861 7.12 0.87 -2.74
N ASP A 862 6.99 -0.17 -1.92
CA ASP A 862 7.94 -1.28 -1.86
C ASP A 862 7.29 -2.59 -2.32
N ARG A 863 8.05 -3.39 -3.07
CA ARG A 863 7.64 -4.75 -3.48
C ARG A 863 8.54 -5.80 -2.85
N SER A 864 7.94 -6.92 -2.47
CA SER A 864 8.66 -8.13 -2.03
C SER A 864 9.34 -8.75 -3.24
N ILE A 865 10.66 -8.67 -3.34
CA ILE A 865 11.41 -9.32 -4.44
C ILE A 865 11.89 -10.72 -4.08
N GLY A 866 11.96 -11.03 -2.79
CA GLY A 866 12.39 -12.32 -2.28
C GLY A 866 12.36 -12.38 -0.77
N HIS A 867 12.87 -13.47 -0.21
CA HIS A 867 12.88 -13.73 1.23
C HIS A 867 14.23 -14.31 1.64
N GLY A 868 14.64 -14.10 2.91
CA GLY A 868 15.89 -14.65 3.42
C GLY A 868 15.84 -14.97 4.91
N LEU A 869 16.69 -15.90 5.34
CA LEU A 869 16.87 -16.26 6.74
C LEU A 869 18.02 -15.43 7.34
N PHE A 870 17.72 -14.59 8.33
CA PHE A 870 18.69 -13.68 8.95
C PHE A 870 18.76 -13.93 10.45
N PRO A 871 19.61 -14.87 10.92
CA PRO A 871 19.56 -15.35 12.30
C PRO A 871 19.75 -14.22 13.34
N LEU A 872 20.55 -13.20 13.03
CA LEU A 872 20.76 -12.06 13.93
C LEU A 872 19.55 -11.13 14.01
N LEU A 873 18.88 -10.87 12.88
CA LEU A 873 17.72 -9.98 12.82
C LEU A 873 16.48 -10.63 13.42
N ASN A 874 16.39 -11.97 13.39
CA ASN A 874 15.32 -12.72 14.06
C ASN A 874 15.44 -12.72 15.59
N ALA A 875 16.56 -12.24 16.15
CA ALA A 875 16.74 -12.00 17.59
C ALA A 875 16.31 -10.58 18.04
N LEU A 876 15.84 -9.73 17.12
CA LEU A 876 15.27 -8.42 17.45
C LEU A 876 13.82 -8.60 17.89
N GLY A 877 13.44 -8.02 19.03
CA GLY A 877 12.07 -8.17 19.53
C GLY A 877 11.07 -7.36 18.72
N HIS A 878 9.80 -7.76 18.72
CA HIS A 878 8.72 -6.96 18.13
C HIS A 878 8.32 -5.76 19.02
N SER A 879 8.12 -4.60 18.40
CA SER A 879 7.30 -3.51 18.92
C SER A 879 6.46 -2.89 17.80
N CYS A 880 5.18 -2.59 18.06
CA CYS A 880 4.37 -1.81 17.11
C CYS A 880 4.86 -0.35 17.00
N ASP A 881 5.77 0.06 17.88
CA ASP A 881 6.55 1.30 17.79
C ASP A 881 8.03 0.91 17.77
N PRO A 882 8.57 0.55 16.60
CA PRO A 882 9.96 0.10 16.46
C PRO A 882 10.95 1.26 16.59
N ASN A 883 12.18 0.95 16.99
CA ASN A 883 13.28 1.91 17.02
C ASN A 883 14.31 1.71 15.90
N VAL A 884 14.17 0.63 15.13
CA VAL A 884 14.94 0.35 13.90
C VAL A 884 14.01 0.09 12.71
N SER A 885 14.59 0.15 11.51
CA SER A 885 13.95 -0.32 10.27
C SER A 885 14.97 -1.05 9.39
N MET A 886 14.48 -1.85 8.46
CA MET A 886 15.26 -2.74 7.60
C MET A 886 15.30 -2.24 6.17
N PHE A 887 16.50 -2.12 5.61
CA PHE A 887 16.75 -1.66 4.25
C PHE A 887 17.45 -2.76 3.46
N SER A 888 16.91 -3.13 2.30
CA SER A 888 17.48 -4.19 1.47
C SER A 888 18.58 -3.66 0.56
N TYR A 889 19.75 -4.29 0.58
CA TYR A 889 20.89 -3.99 -0.29
C TYR A 889 21.34 -5.30 -0.92
N GLU A 890 21.09 -5.48 -2.22
CA GLU A 890 21.13 -6.79 -2.87
C GLU A 890 20.17 -7.76 -2.14
N ASN A 891 20.66 -8.93 -1.68
CA ASN A 891 19.93 -9.85 -0.81
C ASN A 891 20.25 -9.66 0.69
N ASN A 892 21.00 -8.62 1.06
CA ASN A 892 21.34 -8.30 2.45
C ASN A 892 20.27 -7.41 3.09
N LEU A 893 20.15 -7.45 4.41
CA LEU A 893 19.33 -6.52 5.18
C LEU A 893 20.19 -5.66 6.11
N VAL A 894 20.08 -4.34 5.94
CA VAL A 894 20.75 -3.34 6.76
C VAL A 894 19.77 -2.80 7.79
N CYS A 895 20.06 -3.05 9.06
CA CYS A 895 19.30 -2.53 10.19
C CYS A 895 19.84 -1.15 10.58
N ARG A 896 19.02 -0.10 10.48
CA ARG A 896 19.35 1.26 10.93
C ARG A 896 18.36 1.74 11.98
N SER A 897 18.81 2.55 12.92
CA SER A 897 17.95 3.27 13.85
C SER A 897 17.09 4.32 13.15
N ILE A 898 15.80 4.39 13.50
CA ILE A 898 14.85 5.40 12.98
C ILE A 898 14.41 6.40 14.05
N CYS A 899 14.91 6.25 15.28
CA CYS A 899 14.80 7.20 16.37
C CYS A 899 16.07 7.15 17.25
N PRO A 900 16.23 8.05 18.24
CA PRO A 900 17.24 7.89 19.26
C PRO A 900 17.00 6.61 20.08
N ILE A 901 18.07 5.95 20.51
CA ILE A 901 18.02 4.79 21.42
C ILE A 901 19.03 5.00 22.54
N LYS A 902 18.63 4.79 23.79
CA LYS A 902 19.49 4.99 24.96
C LYS A 902 20.27 3.73 25.33
N ALA A 903 21.46 3.95 25.91
CA ALA A 903 22.26 2.86 26.47
C ALA A 903 21.43 2.00 27.44
N GLY A 904 21.37 0.69 27.18
CA GLY A 904 20.58 -0.28 27.95
C GLY A 904 19.17 -0.58 27.42
N GLU A 905 18.64 0.22 26.50
CA GLU A 905 17.35 -0.06 25.85
C GLU A 905 17.43 -1.26 24.89
N GLN A 906 16.30 -1.91 24.66
CA GLN A 906 16.17 -3.03 23.72
C GLN A 906 15.96 -2.50 22.29
N ILE A 907 16.58 -3.18 21.33
CA ILE A 907 16.36 -2.94 19.90
C ILE A 907 15.09 -3.68 19.47
N PHE A 908 14.14 -2.93 18.90
CA PHE A 908 12.82 -3.41 18.50
C PHE A 908 12.55 -3.13 17.02
N ASP A 909 12.20 -4.19 16.32
CA ASP A 909 11.73 -4.21 14.94
C ASP A 909 10.20 -4.36 14.88
N CYS A 910 9.60 -4.17 13.71
CA CYS A 910 8.15 -4.35 13.52
C CYS A 910 7.89 -5.53 12.57
N TYR A 911 7.36 -6.63 13.13
CA TYR A 911 7.11 -7.88 12.39
C TYR A 911 5.87 -7.82 11.46
N ASP A 912 5.06 -6.79 11.63
CA ASP A 912 3.78 -6.52 10.96
C ASP A 912 3.63 -4.98 10.90
N ASP A 913 2.44 -4.45 10.67
CA ASP A 913 2.23 -3.01 10.67
C ASP A 913 2.59 -2.31 12.01
N PRO A 914 3.24 -1.13 11.96
CA PRO A 914 3.42 -0.27 13.12
C PRO A 914 2.08 0.36 13.53
N TYR A 915 2.02 0.89 14.75
CA TYR A 915 0.78 1.39 15.36
C TYR A 915 0.10 2.52 14.57
N TYR A 916 0.90 3.25 13.80
CA TYR A 916 0.46 4.39 13.00
C TYR A 916 -0.11 4.01 11.63
N LYS A 917 -0.03 2.73 11.22
CA LYS A 917 -0.69 2.20 10.01
C LYS A 917 -1.99 1.44 10.35
N SER A 918 -1.91 0.48 11.27
CA SER A 918 -3.02 -0.45 11.53
C SER A 918 -3.48 -0.44 13.00
N PRO A 919 -4.79 -0.54 13.31
CA PRO A 919 -5.31 -0.53 14.69
C PRO A 919 -4.82 -1.67 15.57
N LYS A 920 -4.90 -1.51 16.90
CA LYS A 920 -4.43 -2.51 17.89
C LYS A 920 -5.00 -3.90 17.64
N GLN A 921 -6.30 -4.01 17.34
CA GLN A 921 -6.96 -5.31 17.17
C GLN A 921 -6.37 -6.09 15.99
N THR A 922 -6.23 -5.44 14.83
CA THR A 922 -5.62 -6.02 13.62
C THR A 922 -4.21 -6.54 13.91
N ARG A 923 -3.35 -5.69 14.49
CA ARG A 923 -1.96 -6.06 14.84
C ARG A 923 -1.92 -7.25 15.81
N ILE A 924 -2.79 -7.28 16.83
CA ILE A 924 -2.82 -8.40 17.78
C ILE A 924 -3.33 -9.68 17.11
N SER A 925 -4.36 -9.61 16.25
CA SER A 925 -4.84 -10.77 15.49
C SER A 925 -3.73 -11.36 14.62
N HIS A 926 -3.03 -10.53 13.83
CA HIS A 926 -1.92 -11.00 12.98
C HIS A 926 -0.75 -11.59 13.79
N LEU A 927 -0.38 -10.96 14.93
CA LEU A 927 0.69 -11.47 15.79
C LEU A 927 0.30 -12.77 16.52
N LEU A 928 -0.97 -12.94 16.90
CA LEU A 928 -1.48 -14.19 17.46
C LEU A 928 -1.60 -15.29 16.40
N GLU A 929 -2.00 -14.94 15.17
CA GLU A 929 -2.12 -15.88 14.06
C GLU A 929 -0.76 -16.36 13.57
N LYS A 930 0.14 -15.43 13.21
CA LYS A 930 1.44 -15.74 12.62
C LYS A 930 2.48 -16.11 13.68
N TYR A 931 2.61 -15.32 14.75
CA TYR A 931 3.70 -15.39 15.73
C TYR A 931 3.31 -15.97 17.11
N LYS A 932 2.04 -16.33 17.32
CA LYS A 932 1.52 -16.98 18.54
C LYS A 932 1.80 -16.22 19.85
N PHE A 933 1.90 -14.89 19.83
CA PHE A 933 2.06 -14.08 21.04
C PHE A 933 1.22 -12.79 21.04
N GLU A 934 0.87 -12.30 22.23
CA GLU A 934 0.21 -11.01 22.40
C GLU A 934 1.25 -9.90 22.67
N CYS A 935 1.21 -8.83 21.88
CA CYS A 935 2.17 -7.73 21.98
C CYS A 935 1.89 -6.78 23.16
N LYS A 936 2.90 -6.62 24.04
CA LYS A 936 2.84 -5.78 25.26
C LYS A 936 3.63 -4.46 25.14
N CYS A 937 3.88 -3.99 23.91
CA CYS A 937 4.56 -2.71 23.68
C CYS A 937 3.72 -1.50 24.17
N LYS A 938 4.38 -0.34 24.37
CA LYS A 938 3.72 0.91 24.81
C LYS A 938 2.47 1.26 23.98
N PRO A 939 2.49 1.18 22.62
CA PRO A 939 1.28 1.30 21.80
C PRO A 939 0.13 0.34 22.10
N CYS A 940 0.41 -0.95 22.34
CA CYS A 940 -0.63 -1.95 22.59
C CYS A 940 -1.20 -1.85 24.01
N VAL A 941 -0.36 -1.55 24.99
CA VAL A 941 -0.79 -1.34 26.39
C VAL A 941 -1.62 -0.06 26.52
N ARG A 942 -1.18 1.05 25.91
CA ARG A 942 -1.88 2.35 25.97
C ARG A 942 -2.92 2.56 24.86
N ASN A 943 -3.18 1.55 24.03
CA ASN A 943 -4.05 1.61 22.84
C ASN A 943 -3.84 2.87 21.99
N TRP A 944 -2.61 3.08 21.51
CA TRP A 944 -2.29 4.24 20.67
C TRP A 944 -3.09 4.24 19.36
N PRO A 945 -3.61 5.40 18.95
CA PRO A 945 -4.39 5.55 17.72
C PRO A 945 -3.48 5.51 16.46
N VAL A 946 -4.09 5.27 15.30
CA VAL A 946 -3.41 5.34 14.00
C VAL A 946 -3.06 6.79 13.63
N LYS A 947 -2.27 7.00 12.57
CA LYS A 947 -1.72 8.31 12.20
C LYS A 947 -2.80 9.35 11.88
N GLU A 948 -3.90 8.90 11.32
CA GLU A 948 -5.04 9.67 10.82
C GLU A 948 -5.81 10.30 12.00
N ASP A 949 -5.96 9.51 13.08
CA ASP A 949 -6.61 9.84 14.34
C ASP A 949 -5.75 10.73 15.26
N LEU A 950 -4.44 10.81 15.02
CA LEU A 950 -3.56 11.69 15.81
C LEU A 950 -3.85 13.18 15.53
N PRO A 951 -3.93 14.01 16.58
CA PRO A 951 -4.24 15.43 16.43
C PRO A 951 -3.18 16.12 15.56
N SER A 952 -3.64 16.94 14.62
CA SER A 952 -2.78 17.78 13.81
C SER A 952 -2.31 18.99 14.62
N GLY A 953 -1.00 19.08 14.85
CA GLY A 953 -0.36 20.19 15.55
C GLY A 953 0.58 19.74 16.66
N PHE A 954 1.35 20.70 17.17
CA PHE A 954 2.44 20.44 18.10
C PHE A 954 1.95 19.84 19.43
N PRO A 955 2.52 18.71 19.89
CA PRO A 955 2.13 18.08 21.16
C PRO A 955 2.46 18.93 22.39
N LYS A 956 2.01 18.49 23.57
CA LYS A 956 2.43 19.07 24.86
C LYS A 956 3.97 19.13 24.95
N VAL A 957 4.51 20.35 25.00
CA VAL A 957 5.94 20.63 25.13
C VAL A 957 6.41 20.24 26.54
N VAL A 958 7.49 19.47 26.62
CA VAL A 958 8.00 18.95 27.91
C VAL A 958 8.69 20.02 28.77
N SER A 959 9.27 21.08 28.18
CA SER A 959 9.70 22.30 28.91
C SER A 959 10.15 23.45 28.00
N ASP A 960 10.09 24.65 28.60
CA ASP A 960 10.68 25.98 28.31
C ASP A 960 10.37 26.76 27.00
N THR A 961 10.10 28.05 27.18
CA THR A 961 9.61 28.99 26.16
C THR A 961 10.65 29.34 25.08
N LEU A 962 11.94 29.17 25.37
CA LEU A 962 13.02 29.38 24.40
C LEU A 962 13.08 28.27 23.33
N GLY A 963 12.63 27.04 23.65
CA GLY A 963 12.61 25.93 22.69
C GLY A 963 11.61 26.11 21.54
N VAL A 964 10.57 26.95 21.72
CA VAL A 964 9.46 27.09 20.76
C VAL A 964 9.89 27.78 19.46
N VAL A 965 10.76 28.80 19.52
CA VAL A 965 11.17 29.58 18.34
C VAL A 965 12.07 28.76 17.41
N TRP A 966 13.07 28.08 17.96
CA TRP A 966 13.95 27.18 17.21
C TRP A 966 13.17 26.00 16.61
N PHE A 967 12.26 25.40 17.38
CA PHE A 967 11.40 24.34 16.88
C PHE A 967 10.47 24.80 15.75
N GLN A 968 9.94 26.02 15.79
CA GLN A 968 9.16 26.59 14.69
C GLN A 968 9.97 26.75 13.39
N GLN A 969 11.27 27.05 13.48
CA GLN A 969 12.17 27.10 12.32
C GLN A 969 12.36 25.70 11.72
N TYR A 970 12.79 24.71 12.52
CA TYR A 970 12.95 23.32 12.06
C TYR A 970 11.62 22.74 11.51
N ALA A 971 10.49 23.00 12.18
CA ALA A 971 9.18 22.56 11.69
C ALA A 971 8.75 23.30 10.40
N SER A 972 9.21 24.52 10.16
CA SER A 972 8.98 25.24 8.90
C SER A 972 9.81 24.63 7.77
N GLU A 973 11.12 24.41 7.98
CA GLU A 973 11.97 23.77 6.98
C GLU A 973 11.51 22.34 6.67
N PHE A 974 11.13 21.55 7.69
CA PHE A 974 10.57 20.22 7.49
C PHE A 974 9.27 20.23 6.65
N ARG A 975 8.39 21.23 6.84
CA ARG A 975 7.20 21.39 6.00
C ARG A 975 7.55 21.82 4.57
N LYS A 976 8.54 22.70 4.39
CA LYS A 976 9.02 23.08 3.05
C LYS A 976 9.60 21.87 2.32
N LEU A 977 10.43 21.09 3.00
CA LEU A 977 10.98 19.83 2.52
C LEU A 977 9.83 18.90 2.09
N LYS A 978 8.93 18.55 3.00
CA LYS A 978 7.75 17.70 2.74
C LYS A 978 6.90 18.15 1.53
N ASN A 979 6.85 19.46 1.24
CA ASN A 979 6.06 20.03 0.15
C ASN A 979 6.85 20.26 -1.16
N ARG A 980 8.18 20.14 -1.17
CA ARG A 980 9.05 20.43 -2.33
C ARG A 980 9.72 19.20 -2.92
N LEU A 981 9.72 18.09 -2.20
CA LEU A 981 10.51 16.90 -2.50
C LEU A 981 10.12 16.24 -3.84
N ASN A 982 11.08 16.21 -4.75
CA ASN A 982 11.13 15.23 -5.83
C ASN A 982 12.03 14.05 -5.40
N TYR A 983 11.81 12.87 -6.00
CA TYR A 983 12.58 11.66 -5.73
C TYR A 983 14.11 11.84 -5.85
N GLN A 984 14.56 12.70 -6.77
CA GLN A 984 15.98 12.99 -7.02
C GLN A 984 16.68 13.77 -5.90
N ASP A 985 15.94 14.53 -5.08
CA ASP A 985 16.54 15.31 -3.99
C ASP A 985 16.83 14.44 -2.75
N MET A 986 16.13 13.31 -2.60
CA MET A 986 16.00 12.55 -1.34
C MET A 986 17.28 11.82 -0.89
N ALA A 987 18.28 11.71 -1.77
CA ALA A 987 19.58 11.10 -1.47
C ALA A 987 20.63 12.11 -0.95
N ASP A 988 20.29 13.41 -0.89
CA ASP A 988 21.17 14.44 -0.33
C ASP A 988 21.51 14.16 1.14
N SER A 989 22.81 14.05 1.43
CA SER A 989 23.34 13.84 2.79
C SER A 989 22.86 14.89 3.81
N GLY A 990 22.70 16.16 3.41
CA GLY A 990 22.20 17.22 4.27
C GLY A 990 20.72 17.06 4.64
N ILE A 991 19.92 16.43 3.77
CA ILE A 991 18.53 16.07 4.10
C ILE A 991 18.51 14.95 5.14
N LEU A 992 19.35 13.91 4.98
CA LEU A 992 19.47 12.83 5.96
C LEU A 992 19.93 13.35 7.34
N GLU A 993 20.95 14.21 7.38
CA GLU A 993 21.42 14.83 8.62
C GLU A 993 20.32 15.67 9.30
N PHE A 994 19.62 16.51 8.53
CA PHE A 994 18.51 17.32 9.03
C PHE A 994 17.37 16.47 9.61
N LEU A 995 16.98 15.39 8.94
CA LEU A 995 15.91 14.50 9.42
C LEU A 995 16.32 13.79 10.72
N CYS A 996 17.57 13.34 10.82
CA CYS A 996 18.12 12.70 12.02
C CYS A 996 18.24 13.68 13.21
N GLU A 997 18.66 14.92 12.96
CA GLU A 997 18.67 15.96 13.99
C GLU A 997 17.24 16.33 14.44
N TYR A 998 16.32 16.54 13.51
CA TYR A 998 14.94 16.91 13.82
C TYR A 998 14.21 15.80 14.59
N LEU A 999 14.42 14.53 14.26
CA LEU A 999 13.95 13.39 15.08
C LEU A 999 14.52 13.41 16.50
N SER A 1000 15.81 13.74 16.65
CA SER A 1000 16.47 13.85 17.95
C SER A 1000 15.94 15.03 18.79
N ILE A 1001 15.48 16.10 18.15
CA ILE A 1001 14.79 17.22 18.80
C ILE A 1001 13.37 16.80 19.21
N LEU A 1002 12.63 16.15 18.30
CA LEU A 1002 11.25 15.71 18.53
C LEU A 1002 11.15 14.73 19.71
N ASP A 1003 12.03 13.73 19.75
CA ASP A 1003 12.11 12.73 20.82
C ASP A 1003 12.33 13.34 22.22
N LYS A 1004 13.23 14.33 22.30
CA LYS A 1004 13.56 15.02 23.56
C LYS A 1004 12.47 15.99 24.04
N ARG A 1005 11.66 16.55 23.14
CA ARG A 1005 10.78 17.69 23.43
C ARG A 1005 9.29 17.35 23.50
N PHE A 1006 8.85 16.20 22.98
CA PHE A 1006 7.44 15.82 22.89
C PHE A 1006 7.17 14.37 23.32
N GLU A 1007 6.07 14.14 24.04
CA GLU A 1007 5.63 12.76 24.32
C GLU A 1007 5.03 12.09 23.08
N ARG A 1008 5.45 10.86 22.80
CA ARG A 1008 4.88 10.00 21.74
C ARG A 1008 3.58 9.31 22.23
N PRO A 1009 2.54 9.19 21.39
CA PRO A 1009 2.57 9.29 19.93
C PRO A 1009 2.42 10.74 19.41
N CYS A 1010 3.17 11.07 18.36
CA CYS A 1010 3.25 12.41 17.77
C CYS A 1010 3.24 12.30 16.24
N ARG A 1011 2.41 13.09 15.56
CA ARG A 1011 2.24 13.02 14.10
C ARG A 1011 3.47 13.51 13.35
N GLU A 1012 4.07 14.62 13.79
CA GLU A 1012 5.33 15.15 13.25
C GLU A 1012 6.49 14.17 13.41
N PHE A 1013 6.54 13.41 14.51
CA PHE A 1013 7.52 12.34 14.70
C PHE A 1013 7.33 11.22 13.67
N ILE A 1014 6.10 10.73 13.48
CA ILE A 1014 5.80 9.69 12.48
C ILE A 1014 6.14 10.19 11.08
N ASP A 1015 5.77 11.42 10.73
CA ASP A 1015 6.08 12.02 9.43
C ASP A 1015 7.60 12.09 9.20
N CYS A 1016 8.38 12.54 10.20
CA CYS A 1016 9.83 12.63 10.06
C CYS A 1016 10.51 11.26 10.02
N ALA A 1017 10.07 10.30 10.83
CA ALA A 1017 10.58 8.92 10.82
C ALA A 1017 10.23 8.18 9.53
N THR A 1018 9.06 8.46 8.94
CA THR A 1018 8.66 7.92 7.63
C THR A 1018 9.52 8.52 6.51
N LEU A 1019 9.78 9.83 6.56
CA LEU A 1019 10.59 10.51 5.53
C LEU A 1019 12.07 10.14 5.62
N LEU A 1020 12.60 9.92 6.83
CA LEU A 1020 13.94 9.36 7.02
C LEU A 1020 14.04 7.94 6.43
N GLN A 1021 13.05 7.08 6.68
CA GLN A 1021 12.99 5.75 6.06
C GLN A 1021 12.93 5.84 4.54
N PHE A 1022 12.13 6.73 3.97
CA PHE A 1022 12.11 6.95 2.53
C PHE A 1022 13.50 7.34 2.01
N SER A 1023 14.12 8.38 2.57
CA SER A 1023 15.43 8.88 2.12
C SER A 1023 16.49 7.76 2.18
N LEU A 1024 16.53 6.99 3.28
CA LEU A 1024 17.41 5.83 3.44
C LEU A 1024 17.13 4.69 2.46
N SER A 1025 15.91 4.55 1.95
CA SER A 1025 15.54 3.54 0.95
C SER A 1025 16.00 3.90 -0.47
N THR A 1026 16.12 5.18 -0.80
CA THR A 1026 16.63 5.61 -2.13
C THR A 1026 18.10 5.25 -2.36
N GLY A 1027 18.89 5.16 -1.28
CA GLY A 1027 20.26 4.66 -1.31
C GLY A 1027 20.39 3.13 -1.19
N ALA A 1028 19.28 2.39 -1.22
CA ALA A 1028 19.21 0.94 -1.06
C ALA A 1028 18.75 0.28 -2.38
N ASN A 1029 18.10 -0.90 -2.34
CA ASN A 1029 17.43 -1.48 -3.50
C ASN A 1029 16.27 -0.56 -3.96
N PHE A 1030 16.53 0.29 -4.95
CA PHE A 1030 15.56 1.21 -5.52
C PHE A 1030 15.60 1.17 -7.06
N TYR A 1031 14.43 1.12 -7.69
CA TYR A 1031 14.30 1.05 -9.16
C TYR A 1031 13.45 2.19 -9.71
N HIS A 1032 14.10 3.10 -10.43
CA HIS A 1032 13.44 4.13 -11.22
C HIS A 1032 12.86 3.54 -12.51
N ILE A 1033 11.57 3.77 -12.77
CA ILE A 1033 10.94 3.40 -14.04
C ILE A 1033 11.36 4.41 -15.12
N ILE A 1034 12.48 4.14 -15.79
CA ILE A 1034 12.98 4.98 -16.89
C ILE A 1034 12.11 4.76 -18.14
N ASN A 1035 11.18 5.68 -18.38
CA ASN A 1035 10.49 5.82 -19.66
C ASN A 1035 11.22 6.82 -20.57
N GLY A 1036 11.99 6.30 -21.53
CA GLY A 1036 12.38 6.95 -22.79
C GLY A 1036 13.15 8.25 -22.71
#